data_AF-A2BPK5-F1
#
_entry.id   AF-A2BPK5-F1
#
_cell.length_a   1.000
_cell.length_b   1.000
_cell.length_c   1.000
_cell.angle_alpha   90.00
_cell.angle_beta   90.00
_cell.angle_gamma   90.00
#
_symmetry.space_group_name_H-M   'P 1'
#
loop_
_entity.id
_entity.type
_entity.pdbx_description
1 polymer ?
#
loop_
_entity_poly.entity_id
_entity_poly.type
_entity_poly.pdbx_seq_one_letter_code
_entity_poly.pdbx_strand_id
1 'polypeptide(L)'
;MEKIEEYKFNNDKYESSIEDLKNYKTLNNVSLDDAFLKYKNDYIKFFDSKFIIELEAAKKFLEEDEIKALDYSKTLSSRKQESWYFGPKENHKNWNSYKSYLLNVKNRTKESVEILNNETTEVVNQILNPYAPSGKKIKGLVLGYVQSGKTANMAGVIAKAADSGYKLIIVLAGLTKALRAQTQARIQNDILQHNDILWHPLTDNENDIEEGLDAIPIFTKKTTICIIKKNVQIIIKLISKMKRMPKLEMQASTLIIDDECDQASLNTKEYKDKANEISSTNKLLKQLLIDFKNVTYVGYTATPNAPFLTHPKAPDGLQSLYPSDFITPLEEPADYFGVNKLFANNITNESGEDLSLPFIKRIPDSELESLTCKRKDLPIFKPSLTNSLRDACDYFLLVLSARSLRNLKEDHCCMMIHVSRSLKMHELYRNLIFEEWFIPIKIGLENKDKEIIDRLENLWKIESKAINSSVRSNLNCPLKIESFQKIEKNLLNELNDLSINVENSDESNFDERLEFKDKRDKDYKTIHSIVIGGDVLSRGLTIDGLVSSFFLRETKQDDTLMQMGRWFGFRYGYEDLPRIWMTYKVELDFTNFVSGENFYREQINWMNSQNLTPSDFPVLVQMFEQRNPTSKGKISKKVKKSSWTFFGRELWTLRFKLDQQIHKDNEKAIINLIDECESSTQSHFVYKKRRNAHIIKDIGFKVLLKFLDNYNFHFHEDLFNNVKNFINTDLENIDSIFKTWNIAIKGGSYLKRDIGTVLNVKTMNRTKIQNGTSEDDLKIIDIKSLTSPDDLLVDIDQKDINEWDESEEKKKFGKQLRSAAKKCREKYLGPRPLLIIYPISKDSKPDEESTTRFKLFSKTQKEDLGDLDYEPHDIFGIVLAIPTPPNFISNRNSLGLDLNN
;
A
#
# COMPACT_ATOMS: atom_id res chain seq x y z
N MET A 1 -15.85 -18.13 45.19
CA MET A 1 -15.49 -17.02 44.30
C MET A 1 -14.18 -16.40 44.74
N GLU A 2 -14.10 -15.61 45.82
CA GLU A 2 -12.83 -15.00 46.28
C GLU A 2 -11.69 -16.03 46.49
N LYS A 3 -11.96 -17.15 47.18
CA LYS A 3 -11.02 -18.28 47.33
C LYS A 3 -10.59 -18.97 46.02
N ILE A 4 -11.26 -18.73 44.90
CA ILE A 4 -10.88 -19.26 43.58
C ILE A 4 -9.92 -18.28 42.89
N GLU A 5 -10.17 -16.98 43.01
CA GLU A 5 -9.29 -15.94 42.46
C GLU A 5 -7.95 -15.88 43.20
N GLU A 6 -7.97 -16.00 44.53
CA GLU A 6 -6.75 -16.08 45.36
C GLU A 6 -5.85 -17.28 44.98
N TYR A 7 -6.46 -18.38 44.51
CA TYR A 7 -5.75 -19.58 44.06
C TYR A 7 -5.18 -19.50 42.64
N LYS A 8 -5.74 -18.68 41.75
CA LYS A 8 -5.22 -18.47 40.38
C LYS A 8 -3.78 -17.90 40.35
N PHE A 9 -3.34 -17.24 41.42
CA PHE A 9 -2.10 -16.44 41.43
C PHE A 9 -0.82 -17.15 41.89
N ASN A 10 -0.88 -18.33 42.53
CA ASN A 10 0.23 -18.79 43.40
C ASN A 10 0.59 -20.30 43.38
N ASN A 11 0.15 -21.11 42.41
CA ASN A 11 0.25 -22.58 42.55
C ASN A 11 0.52 -23.34 41.23
N ASP A 12 1.72 -23.94 41.09
CA ASP A 12 2.14 -24.73 39.89
C ASP A 12 1.16 -25.87 39.54
N LYS A 13 0.42 -26.39 40.53
CA LYS A 13 -0.59 -27.46 40.33
C LYS A 13 -1.83 -26.99 39.57
N TYR A 14 -2.14 -25.70 39.60
CA TYR A 14 -3.26 -25.13 38.84
C TYR A 14 -2.97 -25.13 37.33
N GLU A 15 -1.75 -24.77 36.92
CA GLU A 15 -1.35 -24.85 35.51
C GLU A 15 -1.33 -26.30 35.01
N SER A 16 -0.83 -27.25 35.82
CA SER A 16 -0.92 -28.68 35.52
C SER A 16 -2.37 -29.15 35.32
N SER A 17 -3.32 -28.66 36.15
CA SER A 17 -4.73 -29.04 36.06
C SER A 17 -5.42 -28.50 34.80
N ILE A 18 -5.00 -27.31 34.31
CA ILE A 18 -5.45 -26.77 33.02
C ILE A 18 -4.92 -27.64 31.87
N GLU A 19 -3.64 -27.99 31.88
CA GLU A 19 -3.02 -28.77 30.82
C GLU A 19 -3.56 -30.20 30.78
N ASP A 20 -3.78 -30.83 31.94
CA ASP A 20 -4.44 -32.13 32.05
C ASP A 20 -5.89 -32.11 31.52
N LEU A 21 -6.70 -31.09 31.87
CA LEU A 21 -8.05 -30.95 31.31
C LEU A 21 -8.03 -30.72 29.79
N LYS A 22 -7.11 -29.89 29.27
CA LYS A 22 -6.95 -29.69 27.81
C LYS A 22 -6.54 -30.99 27.11
N ASN A 23 -5.58 -31.72 27.66
CA ASN A 23 -5.13 -33.01 27.13
C ASN A 23 -6.25 -34.04 27.18
N TYR A 24 -6.97 -34.16 28.30
CA TYR A 24 -8.05 -35.12 28.46
C TYR A 24 -9.24 -34.83 27.53
N LYS A 25 -9.61 -33.55 27.35
CA LYS A 25 -10.60 -33.11 26.34
C LYS A 25 -10.17 -33.51 24.92
N THR A 26 -8.92 -33.23 24.56
CA THR A 26 -8.37 -33.47 23.20
C THR A 26 -8.19 -34.96 22.90
N LEU A 27 -7.72 -35.76 23.85
CA LEU A 27 -7.50 -37.20 23.70
C LEU A 27 -8.81 -37.99 23.62
N ASN A 28 -9.85 -37.57 24.34
CA ASN A 28 -11.14 -38.27 24.36
C ASN A 28 -12.16 -37.70 23.35
N ASN A 29 -11.90 -36.53 22.76
CA ASN A 29 -12.81 -35.81 21.86
C ASN A 29 -14.22 -35.60 22.45
N VAL A 30 -14.28 -35.01 23.65
CA VAL A 30 -15.52 -34.75 24.41
C VAL A 30 -15.70 -33.27 24.73
N SER A 31 -16.87 -32.87 25.24
CA SER A 31 -17.10 -31.50 25.71
C SER A 31 -16.21 -31.16 26.92
N LEU A 32 -16.04 -29.86 27.20
CA LEU A 32 -15.30 -29.41 28.38
C LEU A 32 -15.98 -29.85 29.69
N ASP A 33 -17.32 -29.87 29.72
CA ASP A 33 -18.12 -30.41 30.82
C ASP A 33 -17.85 -31.91 31.05
N ASP A 34 -17.89 -32.71 29.98
CA ASP A 34 -17.65 -34.16 30.05
C ASP A 34 -16.21 -34.48 30.44
N ALA A 35 -15.23 -33.74 29.90
CA ALA A 35 -13.82 -33.87 30.25
C ALA A 35 -13.61 -33.59 31.73
N PHE A 36 -14.18 -32.49 32.23
CA PHE A 36 -14.13 -32.13 33.65
C PHE A 36 -14.81 -33.18 34.53
N LEU A 37 -16.03 -33.61 34.20
CA LEU A 37 -16.78 -34.55 35.02
C LEU A 37 -16.09 -35.93 35.09
N LYS A 38 -15.56 -36.40 33.95
CA LYS A 38 -14.87 -37.69 33.86
C LYS A 38 -13.50 -37.67 34.55
N TYR A 39 -12.67 -36.65 34.29
CA TYR A 39 -11.40 -36.47 35.00
C TYR A 39 -11.60 -36.29 36.51
N LYS A 40 -12.62 -35.51 36.93
CA LYS A 40 -13.02 -35.40 38.34
C LYS A 40 -13.33 -36.80 38.91
N ASN A 41 -14.22 -37.57 38.28
CA ASN A 41 -14.60 -38.90 38.76
C ASN A 41 -13.45 -39.92 38.81
N ASP A 42 -12.56 -39.91 37.82
CA ASP A 42 -11.40 -40.82 37.74
C ASP A 42 -10.40 -40.55 38.88
N TYR A 43 -10.20 -39.28 39.25
CA TYR A 43 -9.16 -38.87 40.19
C TYR A 43 -9.65 -38.46 41.61
N ILE A 44 -10.96 -38.31 41.85
CA ILE A 44 -11.53 -37.90 43.15
C ILE A 44 -11.18 -38.83 44.32
N LYS A 45 -10.74 -40.07 44.04
CA LYS A 45 -10.30 -41.05 45.04
C LYS A 45 -8.85 -40.86 45.49
N PHE A 46 -8.07 -40.05 44.79
CA PHE A 46 -6.61 -39.90 44.99
C PHE A 46 -6.20 -38.53 45.53
N PHE A 47 -7.10 -37.55 45.56
CA PHE A 47 -6.81 -36.17 45.92
C PHE A 47 -7.85 -35.57 46.88
N ASP A 48 -7.48 -34.47 47.53
CA ASP A 48 -8.27 -33.82 48.58
C ASP A 48 -9.30 -32.81 48.02
N SER A 49 -10.05 -32.17 48.93
CA SER A 49 -11.03 -31.14 48.57
C SER A 49 -10.41 -29.89 47.93
N LYS A 50 -9.09 -29.69 48.06
CA LYS A 50 -8.35 -28.58 47.45
C LYS A 50 -8.11 -28.82 45.96
N PHE A 51 -7.78 -30.05 45.56
CA PHE A 51 -7.70 -30.43 44.14
C PHE A 51 -9.01 -30.19 43.37
N ILE A 52 -10.17 -30.43 43.99
CA ILE A 52 -11.47 -30.17 43.35
C ILE A 52 -11.65 -28.66 43.05
N ILE A 53 -11.20 -27.79 43.96
CA ILE A 53 -11.26 -26.33 43.77
C ILE A 53 -10.28 -25.90 42.66
N GLU A 54 -9.08 -26.48 42.61
CA GLU A 54 -8.09 -26.25 41.54
C GLU A 54 -8.65 -26.68 40.16
N LEU A 55 -9.34 -27.83 40.10
CA LEU A 55 -9.97 -28.35 38.88
C LEU A 55 -11.16 -27.50 38.41
N GLU A 56 -12.00 -27.03 39.34
CA GLU A 56 -13.14 -26.15 39.04
C GLU A 56 -12.69 -24.76 38.56
N ALA A 57 -11.61 -24.23 39.15
CA ALA A 57 -10.96 -23.01 38.68
C ALA A 57 -10.40 -23.18 37.25
N ALA A 58 -9.76 -24.31 36.97
CA ALA A 58 -9.20 -24.63 35.65
C ALA A 58 -10.30 -24.78 34.59
N LYS A 59 -11.41 -25.47 34.92
CA LYS A 59 -12.58 -25.57 34.04
C LYS A 59 -13.16 -24.19 33.69
N LYS A 60 -13.40 -23.34 34.68
CA LYS A 60 -13.94 -21.99 34.45
C LYS A 60 -13.03 -21.13 33.57
N PHE A 61 -11.71 -21.23 33.77
CA PHE A 61 -10.74 -20.57 32.89
C PHE A 61 -10.84 -21.05 31.43
N LEU A 62 -11.09 -22.35 31.22
CA LEU A 62 -11.27 -22.92 29.88
C LEU A 62 -12.60 -22.49 29.23
N GLU A 63 -13.68 -22.34 30.01
CA GLU A 63 -14.94 -21.75 29.53
C GLU A 63 -14.74 -20.28 29.10
N GLU A 64 -13.98 -19.50 29.89
CA GLU A 64 -13.60 -18.12 29.55
C GLU A 64 -12.68 -18.05 28.29
N ASP A 65 -11.81 -19.04 28.07
CA ASP A 65 -10.96 -19.23 26.86
C ASP A 65 -11.86 -19.55 25.63
N GLU A 66 -12.88 -20.41 25.79
CA GLU A 66 -13.84 -20.81 24.75
C GLU A 66 -14.83 -19.69 24.35
N ILE A 67 -15.31 -18.88 25.29
CA ILE A 67 -16.16 -17.72 24.99
C ILE A 67 -15.38 -16.67 24.19
N LYS A 68 -14.11 -16.40 24.56
CA LYS A 68 -13.23 -15.56 23.74
C LYS A 68 -13.00 -16.17 22.37
N ALA A 69 -12.82 -17.49 22.27
CA ALA A 69 -12.68 -18.18 21.00
C ALA A 69 -13.90 -18.00 20.08
N LEU A 70 -15.12 -17.96 20.62
CA LEU A 70 -16.36 -17.73 19.88
C LEU A 70 -16.51 -16.29 19.34
N ASP A 71 -16.03 -15.28 20.05
CA ASP A 71 -16.01 -13.90 19.52
C ASP A 71 -14.93 -13.73 18.45
N TYR A 72 -13.75 -14.34 18.62
CA TYR A 72 -12.70 -14.35 17.58
C TYR A 72 -13.03 -15.28 16.40
N SER A 73 -13.92 -16.29 16.54
CA SER A 73 -14.27 -17.19 15.43
C SER A 73 -15.14 -16.54 14.34
N LYS A 74 -15.57 -15.28 14.54
CA LYS A 74 -16.15 -14.45 13.45
C LYS A 74 -15.11 -14.07 12.40
N THR A 75 -13.82 -14.13 12.72
CA THR A 75 -12.72 -14.02 11.76
C THR A 75 -12.27 -15.42 11.37
N LEU A 76 -12.94 -15.99 10.37
CA LEU A 76 -12.64 -17.31 9.81
C LEU A 76 -11.18 -17.41 9.39
N SER A 77 -10.45 -18.32 10.04
CA SER A 77 -9.05 -18.60 9.72
C SER A 77 -8.98 -19.55 8.52
N SER A 78 -8.26 -19.14 7.47
CA SER A 78 -8.10 -19.74 6.14
C SER A 78 -7.38 -21.11 6.09
N ARG A 79 -7.91 -22.12 6.80
CA ARG A 79 -7.02 -23.09 7.48
C ARG A 79 -6.83 -24.49 6.87
N LYS A 80 -5.59 -24.98 7.08
CA LYS A 80 -5.18 -26.40 7.20
C LYS A 80 -4.87 -26.82 8.67
N GLN A 81 -5.38 -26.09 9.65
CA GLN A 81 -5.30 -26.39 11.10
C GLN A 81 -6.63 -25.98 11.80
N GLU A 82 -6.71 -25.89 13.13
CA GLU A 82 -7.86 -25.30 13.85
C GLU A 82 -7.42 -24.05 14.63
N SER A 83 -8.32 -23.08 14.87
CA SER A 83 -7.99 -21.85 15.63
C SER A 83 -7.38 -22.17 16.98
N TRP A 84 -6.17 -21.68 17.22
CA TRP A 84 -5.35 -22.07 18.38
C TRP A 84 -4.89 -20.87 19.22
N TYR A 85 -4.94 -19.67 18.68
CA TYR A 85 -4.53 -18.44 19.37
C TYR A 85 -5.65 -17.40 19.36
N PHE A 86 -6.19 -17.13 20.55
CA PHE A 86 -7.32 -16.22 20.78
C PHE A 86 -6.89 -14.91 21.45
N GLY A 87 -5.63 -14.53 21.26
CA GLY A 87 -5.04 -13.32 21.82
C GLY A 87 -4.20 -13.54 23.08
N PRO A 88 -3.64 -12.44 23.62
CA PRO A 88 -2.74 -12.48 24.77
C PRO A 88 -3.51 -12.66 26.09
N LYS A 89 -2.91 -13.40 27.02
CA LYS A 89 -3.45 -13.63 28.38
C LYS A 89 -2.85 -12.65 29.39
N GLU A 90 -3.43 -12.55 30.58
CA GLU A 90 -2.92 -11.67 31.63
C GLU A 90 -1.51 -12.07 32.10
N ASN A 91 -1.21 -13.37 32.12
CA ASN A 91 0.12 -13.89 32.46
C ASN A 91 1.17 -13.79 31.32
N HIS A 92 0.80 -13.34 30.12
CA HIS A 92 1.73 -13.16 28.99
C HIS A 92 2.62 -11.93 29.20
N LYS A 93 3.89 -12.17 29.57
CA LYS A 93 4.79 -11.09 30.01
C LYS A 93 5.39 -10.31 28.86
N ASN A 94 5.69 -10.93 27.72
CA ASN A 94 6.34 -10.23 26.60
C ASN A 94 5.37 -9.24 25.94
N TRP A 95 4.16 -9.69 25.61
CA TRP A 95 3.16 -8.81 25.02
C TRP A 95 2.69 -7.71 25.99
N ASN A 96 2.43 -8.02 27.27
CA ASN A 96 1.89 -7.02 28.20
C ASN A 96 2.92 -5.91 28.53
N SER A 97 4.22 -6.23 28.59
CA SER A 97 5.26 -5.20 28.64
C SER A 97 5.34 -4.38 27.36
N TYR A 98 5.23 -4.99 26.17
CA TYR A 98 5.21 -4.24 24.91
C TYR A 98 3.98 -3.31 24.79
N LYS A 99 2.78 -3.80 25.12
CA LYS A 99 1.55 -3.01 25.20
C LYS A 99 1.72 -1.80 26.14
N SER A 100 2.36 -2.01 27.28
CA SER A 100 2.66 -0.94 28.24
C SER A 100 3.66 0.09 27.69
N TYR A 101 4.70 -0.34 26.99
CA TYR A 101 5.66 0.55 26.31
C TYR A 101 4.99 1.38 25.20
N LEU A 102 4.15 0.76 24.37
CA LEU A 102 3.43 1.44 23.29
C LEU A 102 2.51 2.56 23.80
N LEU A 103 1.78 2.28 24.89
CA LEU A 103 0.87 3.25 25.53
C LEU A 103 1.62 4.35 26.29
N ASN A 104 2.56 3.96 27.17
CA ASN A 104 3.10 4.87 28.18
C ASN A 104 4.40 5.58 27.76
N VAL A 105 5.09 5.08 26.73
CA VAL A 105 6.41 5.60 26.32
C VAL A 105 6.43 6.04 24.85
N LYS A 106 5.78 5.28 23.95
CA LYS A 106 5.53 5.72 22.57
C LYS A 106 4.24 6.54 22.41
N ASN A 107 3.50 6.78 23.50
CA ASN A 107 2.28 7.60 23.55
C ASN A 107 1.24 7.27 22.46
N ARG A 108 1.13 5.99 22.07
CA ARG A 108 0.11 5.56 21.10
C ARG A 108 -1.28 5.60 21.73
N THR A 109 -2.28 5.91 20.91
CA THR A 109 -3.68 5.85 21.34
C THR A 109 -4.07 4.40 21.71
N LYS A 110 -5.00 4.24 22.66
CA LYS A 110 -5.51 2.92 23.06
C LYS A 110 -6.07 2.15 21.85
N GLU A 111 -6.79 2.84 20.98
CA GLU A 111 -7.33 2.31 19.73
C GLU A 111 -6.23 1.78 18.78
N SER A 112 -5.17 2.57 18.53
CA SER A 112 -4.04 2.12 17.70
C SER A 112 -3.35 0.87 18.27
N VAL A 113 -3.24 0.76 19.60
CA VAL A 113 -2.65 -0.40 20.27
C VAL A 113 -3.58 -1.61 20.23
N GLU A 114 -4.91 -1.42 20.22
CA GLU A 114 -5.88 -2.51 20.13
C GLU A 114 -6.05 -3.02 18.70
N ILE A 115 -5.97 -2.16 17.68
CA ILE A 115 -5.84 -2.57 16.26
C ILE A 115 -4.60 -3.44 16.10
N LEU A 116 -3.44 -2.98 16.59
CA LEU A 116 -2.20 -3.76 16.58
C LEU A 116 -2.35 -5.08 17.36
N ASN A 117 -3.11 -5.10 18.46
CA ASN A 117 -3.42 -6.34 19.19
C ASN A 117 -4.17 -7.33 18.28
N ASN A 118 -5.22 -6.88 17.59
CA ASN A 118 -6.03 -7.73 16.74
C ASN A 118 -5.26 -8.26 15.53
N GLU A 119 -4.56 -7.39 14.78
CA GLU A 119 -3.74 -7.80 13.63
C GLU A 119 -2.67 -8.85 14.02
N THR A 120 -1.95 -8.60 15.13
CA THR A 120 -0.89 -9.52 15.57
C THR A 120 -1.46 -10.82 16.15
N THR A 121 -2.68 -10.80 16.69
CA THR A 121 -3.42 -12.02 17.05
C THR A 121 -3.79 -12.82 15.82
N GLU A 122 -4.26 -12.18 14.74
CA GLU A 122 -4.58 -12.87 13.48
C GLU A 122 -3.33 -13.55 12.89
N VAL A 123 -2.21 -12.83 12.78
CA VAL A 123 -0.95 -13.40 12.28
C VAL A 123 -0.48 -14.58 13.14
N VAL A 124 -0.53 -14.47 14.48
CA VAL A 124 -0.17 -15.60 15.36
C VAL A 124 -1.16 -16.75 15.24
N ASN A 125 -2.44 -16.51 14.97
CA ASN A 125 -3.38 -17.59 14.69
C ASN A 125 -2.97 -18.34 13.40
N GLN A 126 -2.40 -17.67 12.39
CA GLN A 126 -1.93 -18.30 11.14
C GLN A 126 -0.63 -19.11 11.26
N ILE A 127 0.27 -18.78 12.20
CA ILE A 127 1.52 -19.55 12.41
C ILE A 127 1.25 -20.93 13.05
N LEU A 128 2.27 -21.79 13.10
CA LEU A 128 2.13 -23.16 13.61
C LEU A 128 1.85 -23.15 15.12
N ASN A 129 0.81 -23.84 15.58
CA ASN A 129 0.63 -24.08 17.02
C ASN A 129 1.93 -24.73 17.57
N PRO A 130 2.63 -24.11 18.54
CA PRO A 130 3.93 -24.59 18.99
C PRO A 130 3.88 -25.95 19.70
N TYR A 131 2.68 -26.41 20.08
CA TYR A 131 2.40 -27.73 20.67
C TYR A 131 1.91 -28.76 19.63
N ALA A 132 1.89 -28.42 18.34
CA ALA A 132 1.46 -29.34 17.30
C ALA A 132 2.44 -30.52 17.10
N PRO A 133 1.95 -31.68 16.61
CA PRO A 133 2.80 -32.84 16.33
C PRO A 133 4.00 -32.51 15.42
N SER A 134 5.15 -33.10 15.75
CA SER A 134 6.42 -32.88 15.06
C SER A 134 6.35 -33.14 13.55
N GLY A 135 6.95 -32.25 12.76
CA GLY A 135 7.12 -32.40 11.30
C GLY A 135 6.25 -31.46 10.47
N LYS A 136 5.51 -30.53 11.10
CA LYS A 136 4.69 -29.54 10.41
C LYS A 136 5.52 -28.31 10.03
N LYS A 137 5.29 -27.79 8.81
CA LYS A 137 5.95 -26.61 8.27
C LYS A 137 4.89 -25.69 7.67
N ILE A 138 4.95 -24.41 7.99
CA ILE A 138 4.00 -23.38 7.50
C ILE A 138 4.81 -22.25 6.87
N LYS A 139 4.40 -21.79 5.69
CA LYS A 139 4.99 -20.63 5.00
C LYS A 139 3.90 -19.63 4.64
N GLY A 140 4.02 -18.41 5.17
CA GLY A 140 3.08 -17.33 4.88
C GLY A 140 3.73 -15.99 4.67
N LEU A 141 2.90 -14.99 4.35
CA LEU A 141 3.31 -13.62 4.11
C LEU A 141 2.44 -12.64 4.93
N VAL A 142 3.05 -11.65 5.54
CA VAL A 142 2.37 -10.48 6.10
C VAL A 142 2.62 -9.29 5.19
N LEU A 143 1.52 -8.74 4.66
CA LEU A 143 1.50 -7.68 3.65
C LEU A 143 1.06 -6.36 4.28
N GLY A 144 2.02 -5.54 4.69
CA GLY A 144 1.77 -4.19 5.20
C GLY A 144 2.02 -3.11 4.15
N TYR A 145 1.58 -1.87 4.41
CA TYR A 145 1.92 -0.73 3.54
C TYR A 145 3.36 -0.24 3.81
N VAL A 146 3.93 0.58 2.92
CA VAL A 146 5.28 1.14 3.11
C VAL A 146 5.31 2.04 4.34
N GLN A 147 6.27 1.86 5.25
CA GLN A 147 6.37 2.67 6.49
C GLN A 147 5.11 2.68 7.40
N SER A 148 4.16 1.74 7.24
CA SER A 148 2.91 1.69 8.01
C SER A 148 3.05 1.22 9.47
N GLY A 149 4.25 0.79 9.88
CA GLY A 149 4.48 0.18 11.18
C GLY A 149 4.65 -1.35 11.17
N LYS A 150 4.94 -1.98 10.01
CA LYS A 150 5.22 -3.42 9.88
C LYS A 150 6.14 -3.98 10.99
N THR A 151 7.18 -3.24 11.37
CA THR A 151 8.12 -3.65 12.44
C THR A 151 7.46 -3.75 13.81
N ALA A 152 6.46 -2.92 14.12
CA ALA A 152 5.70 -3.00 15.36
C ALA A 152 4.74 -4.20 15.37
N ASN A 153 4.14 -4.52 14.23
CA ASN A 153 3.35 -5.74 14.04
C ASN A 153 4.26 -6.99 14.22
N MET A 154 5.43 -6.99 13.56
CA MET A 154 6.46 -8.02 13.74
C MET A 154 6.90 -8.19 15.20
N ALA A 155 7.19 -7.09 15.92
CA ALA A 155 7.56 -7.14 17.33
C ALA A 155 6.43 -7.71 18.21
N GLY A 156 5.18 -7.35 17.92
CA GLY A 156 4.00 -7.91 18.57
C GLY A 156 3.82 -9.41 18.33
N VAL A 157 4.02 -9.87 17.08
CA VAL A 157 4.00 -11.30 16.73
C VAL A 157 5.14 -12.05 17.43
N ILE A 158 6.35 -11.49 17.48
CA ILE A 158 7.49 -12.08 18.20
C ILE A 158 7.18 -12.24 19.70
N ALA A 159 6.68 -11.19 20.34
CA ALA A 159 6.31 -11.22 21.75
C ALA A 159 5.22 -12.27 22.04
N LYS A 160 4.14 -12.27 21.25
CA LYS A 160 3.04 -13.23 21.39
C LYS A 160 3.45 -14.67 21.09
N ALA A 161 4.31 -14.90 20.09
CA ALA A 161 4.83 -16.22 19.78
C ALA A 161 5.71 -16.76 20.93
N ALA A 162 6.58 -15.92 21.50
CA ALA A 162 7.39 -16.27 22.67
C ALA A 162 6.52 -16.61 23.89
N ASP A 163 5.52 -15.77 24.21
CA ASP A 163 4.55 -16.05 25.27
C ASP A 163 3.74 -17.34 25.01
N SER A 164 3.53 -17.70 23.75
CA SER A 164 2.81 -18.92 23.34
C SER A 164 3.66 -20.19 23.32
N GLY A 165 4.97 -20.12 23.63
CA GLY A 165 5.84 -21.29 23.75
C GLY A 165 6.85 -21.51 22.62
N TYR A 166 6.96 -20.62 21.63
CA TYR A 166 8.08 -20.66 20.67
C TYR A 166 9.42 -20.47 21.39
N LYS A 167 10.41 -21.31 21.09
CA LYS A 167 11.71 -21.34 21.81
C LYS A 167 12.85 -20.69 21.04
N LEU A 168 12.76 -20.64 19.71
CA LEU A 168 13.73 -20.01 18.84
C LEU A 168 13.04 -19.08 17.84
N ILE A 169 13.52 -17.84 17.78
CA ILE A 169 13.04 -16.81 16.86
C ILE A 169 14.23 -16.28 16.06
N ILE A 170 14.15 -16.38 14.72
CA ILE A 170 15.22 -15.99 13.80
C ILE A 170 14.68 -14.86 12.93
N VAL A 171 15.28 -13.68 13.01
CA VAL A 171 14.92 -12.52 12.18
C VAL A 171 15.98 -12.32 11.11
N LEU A 172 15.59 -12.52 9.85
CA LEU A 172 16.41 -12.24 8.67
C LEU A 172 16.23 -10.76 8.30
N ALA A 173 17.16 -9.92 8.74
CA ALA A 173 17.18 -8.50 8.46
C ALA A 173 17.77 -8.19 7.07
N GLY A 174 18.01 -6.91 6.77
CA GLY A 174 18.51 -6.47 5.48
C GLY A 174 19.90 -7.00 5.06
N LEU A 175 20.34 -6.59 3.87
CA LEU A 175 21.61 -7.01 3.26
C LEU A 175 22.86 -6.40 3.93
N THR A 176 22.76 -5.20 4.50
CA THR A 176 23.89 -4.38 4.99
C THR A 176 23.99 -4.40 6.51
N LYS A 177 25.17 -4.04 7.06
CA LYS A 177 25.36 -3.92 8.52
C LYS A 177 24.39 -2.89 9.11
N ALA A 178 24.21 -1.73 8.46
CA ALA A 178 23.27 -0.68 8.86
C ALA A 178 21.82 -1.20 8.98
N LEU A 179 21.30 -1.86 7.94
CA LEU A 179 19.91 -2.36 7.97
C LEU A 179 19.72 -3.40 9.07
N ARG A 180 20.69 -4.30 9.28
CA ARG A 180 20.66 -5.28 10.37
C ARG A 180 20.70 -4.61 11.75
N ALA A 181 21.61 -3.65 11.96
CA ALA A 181 21.72 -2.90 13.22
C ALA A 181 20.45 -2.09 13.52
N GLN A 182 19.83 -1.48 12.50
CA GLN A 182 18.55 -0.77 12.65
C GLN A 182 17.41 -1.73 13.05
N THR A 183 17.33 -2.93 12.45
CA THR A 183 16.33 -3.94 12.85
C THR A 183 16.59 -4.47 14.26
N GLN A 184 17.86 -4.74 14.62
CA GLN A 184 18.25 -5.14 15.98
C GLN A 184 17.86 -4.07 17.00
N ALA A 185 18.24 -2.81 16.79
CA ALA A 185 17.94 -1.72 17.71
C ALA A 185 16.43 -1.52 17.90
N ARG A 186 15.64 -1.63 16.82
CA ARG A 186 14.16 -1.59 16.89
C ARG A 186 13.60 -2.73 17.75
N ILE A 187 14.04 -3.97 17.53
CA ILE A 187 13.57 -5.13 18.31
C ILE A 187 14.04 -5.07 19.77
N GLN A 188 15.27 -4.64 20.02
CA GLN A 188 15.81 -4.41 21.35
C GLN A 188 14.97 -3.39 22.12
N ASN A 189 14.66 -2.26 21.47
CA ASN A 189 13.92 -1.14 22.06
C ASN A 189 12.41 -1.41 22.22
N ASP A 190 11.81 -2.23 21.36
CA ASP A 190 10.37 -2.51 21.41
C ASP A 190 10.03 -3.69 22.34
N ILE A 191 10.85 -4.74 22.45
CA ILE A 191 10.48 -5.94 23.23
C ILE A 191 11.55 -6.49 24.18
N LEU A 192 12.84 -6.44 23.85
CA LEU A 192 13.85 -7.18 24.62
C LEU A 192 14.14 -6.48 25.96
N GLN A 193 14.48 -5.19 25.91
CA GLN A 193 14.85 -4.38 27.09
C GLN A 193 13.78 -4.28 28.19
N HIS A 194 12.53 -4.66 27.87
CA HIS A 194 11.43 -4.62 28.84
C HIS A 194 11.29 -5.93 29.64
N ASN A 195 11.99 -6.99 29.24
CA ASN A 195 11.91 -8.32 29.84
C ASN A 195 13.23 -9.11 29.65
N ASP A 196 14.40 -8.53 29.92
CA ASP A 196 15.71 -9.19 29.68
C ASP A 196 15.85 -10.57 30.37
N ILE A 197 15.09 -10.83 31.43
CA ILE A 197 15.04 -12.14 32.09
C ILE A 197 14.36 -13.25 31.26
N LEU A 198 13.55 -12.89 30.25
CA LEU A 198 12.82 -13.80 29.36
C LEU A 198 13.51 -14.01 28.00
N TRP A 199 14.49 -13.18 27.65
CA TRP A 199 15.17 -13.23 26.35
C TRP A 199 16.63 -13.70 26.44
N HIS A 200 17.03 -14.50 25.45
CA HIS A 200 18.43 -14.84 25.21
C HIS A 200 18.83 -14.39 23.79
N PRO A 201 19.34 -13.15 23.62
CA PRO A 201 19.81 -12.67 22.33
C PRO A 201 21.15 -13.30 21.96
N LEU A 202 21.28 -13.78 20.71
CA LEU A 202 22.54 -14.30 20.15
C LEU A 202 23.29 -13.26 19.30
N THR A 203 22.73 -12.07 19.13
CA THR A 203 23.28 -10.96 18.34
C THR A 203 23.04 -9.64 19.08
N ASP A 204 23.95 -8.68 18.92
CA ASP A 204 23.86 -7.33 19.49
C ASP A 204 23.80 -6.27 18.37
N ASN A 205 24.02 -4.99 18.65
CA ASN A 205 23.98 -3.91 17.64
C ASN A 205 25.21 -3.87 16.72
N GLU A 206 26.36 -4.33 17.17
CA GLU A 206 27.63 -4.32 16.43
C GLU A 206 27.88 -5.64 15.70
N ASN A 207 27.60 -6.75 16.38
CA ASN A 207 27.97 -8.11 15.99
C ASN A 207 26.77 -8.93 15.48
N ASP A 208 27.06 -9.73 14.46
CA ASP A 208 26.16 -10.75 13.91
C ASP A 208 26.52 -12.12 14.53
N ILE A 209 25.98 -13.23 14.04
CA ILE A 209 26.33 -14.55 14.59
C ILE A 209 27.83 -14.85 14.42
N GLU A 210 28.50 -14.98 15.57
CA GLU A 210 29.90 -15.34 15.68
C GLU A 210 30.16 -16.85 15.54
N GLU A 211 31.39 -17.19 15.20
CA GLU A 211 31.83 -18.57 15.02
C GLU A 211 32.44 -19.10 16.31
N GLY A 212 31.57 -19.56 17.22
CA GLY A 212 31.94 -20.20 18.48
C GLY A 212 31.69 -21.71 18.48
N LEU A 213 32.21 -22.43 19.48
CA LEU A 213 32.00 -23.86 19.67
C LEU A 213 30.58 -24.19 20.16
N ASP A 214 29.95 -23.26 20.89
CA ASP A 214 28.67 -23.48 21.57
C ASP A 214 27.48 -23.62 20.62
N ALA A 215 26.56 -24.51 21.00
CA ALA A 215 25.25 -24.70 20.37
C ALA A 215 24.28 -23.54 20.71
N ILE A 216 23.13 -23.52 20.04
CA ILE A 216 22.03 -22.58 20.33
C ILE A 216 21.29 -23.09 21.59
N PRO A 217 21.13 -22.30 22.65
CA PRO A 217 20.38 -22.72 23.83
C PRO A 217 18.87 -22.62 23.56
N ILE A 218 18.15 -23.75 23.55
CA ILE A 218 16.70 -23.77 23.25
C ILE A 218 15.85 -24.24 24.45
N PHE A 219 16.34 -25.17 25.27
CA PHE A 219 15.64 -25.64 26.48
C PHE A 219 15.98 -24.82 27.73
N THR A 220 15.93 -23.49 27.62
CA THR A 220 15.99 -22.59 28.78
C THR A 220 14.60 -22.06 29.15
N LYS A 221 14.47 -21.41 30.32
CA LYS A 221 13.26 -20.63 30.65
C LYS A 221 13.08 -19.40 29.72
N LYS A 222 14.12 -19.01 28.98
CA LYS A 222 14.12 -17.88 28.06
C LYS A 222 13.82 -18.32 26.62
N THR A 223 13.25 -17.41 25.85
CA THR A 223 13.14 -17.53 24.39
C THR A 223 14.42 -17.00 23.75
N THR A 224 15.01 -17.79 22.87
CA THR A 224 16.24 -17.42 22.17
C THR A 224 15.92 -16.67 20.87
N ILE A 225 16.60 -15.54 20.65
CA ILE A 225 16.37 -14.68 19.49
C ILE A 225 17.69 -14.29 18.81
N CYS A 226 17.69 -14.21 17.48
CA CYS A 226 18.81 -13.67 16.71
C CYS A 226 18.32 -12.79 15.55
N ILE A 227 19.04 -11.70 15.28
CA ILE A 227 18.75 -10.75 14.21
C ILE A 227 19.98 -10.68 13.29
N ILE A 228 19.89 -11.41 12.18
CA ILE A 228 21.02 -11.69 11.29
C ILE A 228 20.86 -11.02 9.93
N LYS A 229 21.99 -10.63 9.30
CA LYS A 229 21.94 -10.11 7.92
C LYS A 229 21.74 -11.25 6.92
N LYS A 230 21.07 -10.99 5.79
CA LYS A 230 20.83 -11.95 4.68
C LYS A 230 22.11 -12.27 3.86
N ASN A 231 23.19 -12.66 4.53
CA ASN A 231 24.50 -12.95 3.95
C ASN A 231 24.84 -14.45 4.05
N VAL A 232 25.40 -14.99 2.96
CA VAL A 232 25.81 -16.39 2.82
C VAL A 232 26.66 -16.89 3.98
N GLN A 233 27.67 -16.13 4.42
CA GLN A 233 28.59 -16.56 5.46
C GLN A 233 27.93 -16.61 6.85
N ILE A 234 27.04 -15.67 7.15
CA ILE A 234 26.31 -15.64 8.42
C ILE A 234 25.31 -16.79 8.51
N ILE A 235 24.57 -17.06 7.43
CA ILE A 235 23.63 -18.18 7.41
C ILE A 235 24.38 -19.52 7.54
N ILE A 236 25.59 -19.65 6.96
CA ILE A 236 26.47 -20.81 7.18
C ILE A 236 26.86 -20.94 8.68
N LYS A 237 27.22 -19.85 9.36
CA LYS A 237 27.53 -19.87 10.82
C LYS A 237 26.31 -20.23 11.67
N LEU A 238 25.11 -19.76 11.31
CA LEU A 238 23.87 -20.17 11.96
C LEU A 238 23.61 -21.67 11.79
N ILE A 239 23.71 -22.19 10.55
CA ILE A 239 23.52 -23.62 10.26
C ILE A 239 24.59 -24.47 10.96
N SER A 240 25.84 -24.00 11.08
CA SER A 240 26.89 -24.76 11.77
C SER A 240 26.66 -24.83 13.29
N LYS A 241 26.17 -23.77 13.92
CA LYS A 241 25.70 -23.80 15.32
C LYS A 241 24.45 -24.68 15.49
N MET A 242 23.47 -24.60 14.59
CA MET A 242 22.26 -25.44 14.62
C MET A 242 22.60 -26.94 14.55
N LYS A 243 23.54 -27.35 13.69
CA LYS A 243 23.94 -28.76 13.53
C LYS A 243 24.62 -29.37 14.76
N ARG A 244 24.97 -28.57 15.76
CA ARG A 244 25.51 -29.02 17.06
C ARG A 244 24.43 -29.21 18.12
N MET A 245 23.20 -28.78 17.87
CA MET A 245 22.08 -28.97 18.79
C MET A 245 21.69 -30.45 18.89
N PRO A 246 21.30 -30.96 20.07
CA PRO A 246 20.71 -32.27 20.21
C PRO A 246 19.43 -32.44 19.35
N LYS A 247 19.21 -33.66 18.84
CA LYS A 247 18.05 -34.00 17.96
C LYS A 247 16.67 -33.75 18.59
N LEU A 248 16.59 -33.60 19.90
CA LEU A 248 15.36 -33.24 20.62
C LEU A 248 15.08 -31.74 20.52
N GLU A 249 16.10 -30.89 20.58
CA GLU A 249 15.97 -29.43 20.49
C GLU A 249 15.59 -29.00 19.07
N MET A 250 16.03 -29.74 18.04
CA MET A 250 15.61 -29.55 16.64
C MET A 250 14.10 -29.81 16.39
N GLN A 251 13.36 -30.26 17.41
CA GLN A 251 11.89 -30.44 17.38
C GLN A 251 11.15 -29.25 17.99
N ALA A 252 11.86 -28.34 18.67
CA ALA A 252 11.26 -27.15 19.23
C ALA A 252 10.71 -26.23 18.14
N SER A 253 9.57 -25.62 18.43
CA SER A 253 8.86 -24.76 17.49
C SER A 253 9.66 -23.48 17.24
N THR A 254 10.08 -23.32 15.99
CA THR A 254 10.94 -22.24 15.51
C THR A 254 10.15 -21.28 14.62
N LEU A 255 10.27 -19.98 14.88
CA LEU A 255 9.71 -18.91 14.04
C LEU A 255 10.84 -18.23 13.29
N ILE A 256 10.74 -18.19 11.96
CA ILE A 256 11.63 -17.43 11.09
C ILE A 256 10.83 -16.28 10.51
N ILE A 257 11.29 -15.06 10.72
CA ILE A 257 10.71 -13.86 10.14
C ILE A 257 11.71 -13.30 9.13
N ASP A 258 11.22 -13.00 7.93
CA ASP A 258 12.02 -12.50 6.83
C ASP A 258 11.58 -11.07 6.47
N ASP A 259 12.32 -10.06 6.95
CA ASP A 259 11.96 -8.64 6.80
C ASP A 259 12.43 -8.09 5.44
N GLU A 260 11.52 -7.44 4.70
CA GLU A 260 11.65 -7.14 3.27
C GLU A 260 12.02 -8.42 2.47
N CYS A 261 11.17 -9.45 2.55
CA CYS A 261 11.43 -10.79 1.99
C CYS A 261 11.53 -10.84 0.45
N ASP A 262 11.08 -9.81 -0.25
CA ASP A 262 11.37 -9.63 -1.68
C ASP A 262 12.87 -9.39 -1.96
N GLN A 263 13.65 -9.01 -0.96
CA GLN A 263 15.09 -8.75 -1.05
C GLN A 263 15.93 -9.92 -0.54
N ALA A 264 16.90 -10.34 -1.37
CA ALA A 264 17.94 -11.35 -1.14
C ALA A 264 17.52 -12.81 -0.88
N SER A 265 16.40 -13.05 -0.19
CA SER A 265 15.92 -14.39 0.17
C SER A 265 15.40 -15.19 -1.03
N LEU A 266 14.73 -14.52 -1.96
CA LEU A 266 14.20 -15.12 -3.19
C LEU A 266 15.32 -15.50 -4.18
N ASN A 267 15.02 -16.49 -5.02
CA ASN A 267 15.93 -16.94 -6.06
C ASN A 267 16.05 -15.88 -7.18
N THR A 268 17.20 -15.23 -7.29
CA THR A 268 17.46 -14.21 -8.34
C THR A 268 17.68 -14.78 -9.73
N LYS A 269 17.59 -16.10 -9.88
CA LYS A 269 17.73 -16.87 -11.12
C LYS A 269 16.53 -17.82 -11.35
N GLU A 270 15.38 -17.53 -10.75
CA GLU A 270 14.13 -18.29 -10.89
C GLU A 270 13.74 -18.51 -12.35
N TYR A 271 13.86 -17.49 -13.20
CA TYR A 271 13.62 -17.59 -14.64
C TYR A 271 14.51 -18.62 -15.36
N LYS A 272 15.65 -19.03 -14.80
CA LYS A 272 16.48 -20.06 -15.44
C LYS A 272 15.85 -21.45 -15.32
N ASP A 273 15.16 -21.72 -14.23
CA ASP A 273 14.54 -23.01 -13.90
C ASP A 273 15.51 -24.20 -14.01
N LYS A 274 16.62 -24.12 -13.24
CA LYS A 274 17.65 -25.17 -13.15
C LYS A 274 18.21 -25.29 -11.74
N ALA A 275 18.29 -26.51 -11.20
CA ALA A 275 18.78 -26.80 -9.84
C ALA A 275 20.20 -26.25 -9.56
N ASN A 276 21.12 -26.38 -10.52
CA ASN A 276 22.50 -25.89 -10.36
C ASN A 276 22.59 -24.35 -10.31
N GLU A 277 21.60 -23.63 -10.85
CA GLU A 277 21.62 -22.17 -10.98
C GLU A 277 20.80 -21.41 -9.92
N ILE A 278 20.42 -22.01 -8.80
CA ILE A 278 19.71 -21.31 -7.70
C ILE A 278 20.69 -20.40 -6.90
N SER A 279 20.23 -19.24 -6.42
CA SER A 279 21.05 -18.30 -5.62
C SER A 279 21.51 -18.90 -4.27
N SER A 280 22.73 -18.57 -3.84
CA SER A 280 23.35 -19.17 -2.65
C SER A 280 22.57 -18.90 -1.35
N THR A 281 22.08 -17.67 -1.17
CA THR A 281 21.22 -17.30 -0.02
C THR A 281 19.94 -18.15 0.00
N ASN A 282 19.26 -18.29 -1.15
CA ASN A 282 18.04 -19.09 -1.24
C ASN A 282 18.29 -20.59 -0.93
N LYS A 283 19.40 -21.17 -1.43
CA LYS A 283 19.79 -22.54 -1.10
C LYS A 283 19.96 -22.73 0.41
N LEU A 284 20.64 -21.81 1.10
CA LEU A 284 20.88 -21.89 2.54
C LEU A 284 19.61 -21.67 3.37
N LEU A 285 18.73 -20.74 2.98
CA LEU A 285 17.44 -20.56 3.66
C LEU A 285 16.54 -21.79 3.52
N LYS A 286 16.50 -22.43 2.34
CA LYS A 286 15.79 -23.71 2.16
C LYS A 286 16.40 -24.83 2.99
N GLN A 287 17.73 -24.92 3.12
CA GLN A 287 18.38 -25.87 4.02
C GLN A 287 17.94 -25.66 5.47
N LEU A 288 17.91 -24.42 5.94
CA LEU A 288 17.46 -24.06 7.29
C LEU A 288 16.00 -24.45 7.53
N LEU A 289 15.11 -24.26 6.55
CA LEU A 289 13.72 -24.76 6.60
C LEU A 289 13.61 -26.29 6.55
N ILE A 290 14.58 -26.99 5.98
CA ILE A 290 14.61 -28.46 5.95
C ILE A 290 15.06 -29.02 7.30
N ASP A 291 16.12 -28.44 7.88
CA ASP A 291 16.77 -28.91 9.11
C ASP A 291 15.84 -28.85 10.34
N PHE A 292 15.00 -27.81 10.47
CA PHE A 292 13.98 -27.78 11.53
C PHE A 292 12.79 -28.71 11.22
N LYS A 293 12.29 -29.43 12.24
CA LYS A 293 11.07 -30.25 12.10
C LYS A 293 9.79 -29.43 12.20
N ASN A 294 9.73 -28.52 13.16
CA ASN A 294 8.59 -27.63 13.44
C ASN A 294 9.00 -26.19 13.16
N VAL A 295 8.62 -25.67 12.00
CA VAL A 295 9.06 -24.35 11.55
C VAL A 295 7.95 -23.56 10.89
N THR A 296 7.81 -22.30 11.30
CA THR A 296 7.03 -21.29 10.57
C THR A 296 7.98 -20.31 9.92
N TYR A 297 7.81 -20.07 8.62
CA TYR A 297 8.45 -18.97 7.91
C TYR A 297 7.40 -17.91 7.57
N VAL A 298 7.64 -16.67 7.97
CA VAL A 298 6.75 -15.53 7.72
C VAL A 298 7.55 -14.42 7.04
N GLY A 299 7.29 -14.21 5.76
CA GLY A 299 7.84 -13.05 5.05
C GLY A 299 7.07 -11.79 5.38
N TYR A 300 7.77 -10.68 5.65
CA TYR A 300 7.19 -9.34 5.75
C TYR A 300 7.66 -8.53 4.55
N THR A 301 6.73 -7.86 3.86
CA THR A 301 7.07 -6.90 2.80
C THR A 301 5.93 -5.89 2.61
N ALA A 302 6.22 -4.81 1.90
CA ALA A 302 5.20 -3.94 1.29
C ALA A 302 5.11 -4.09 -0.23
N THR A 303 6.00 -4.89 -0.85
CA THR A 303 6.10 -5.08 -2.30
C THR A 303 6.09 -6.58 -2.61
N PRO A 304 4.90 -7.22 -2.62
CA PRO A 304 4.77 -8.67 -2.63
C PRO A 304 4.86 -9.32 -4.02
N ASN A 305 5.10 -8.53 -5.09
CA ASN A 305 5.12 -9.04 -6.47
C ASN A 305 6.15 -10.17 -6.65
N ALA A 306 7.35 -10.06 -6.07
CA ALA A 306 8.36 -11.11 -6.19
C ALA A 306 7.99 -12.40 -5.42
N PRO A 307 7.54 -12.35 -4.15
CA PRO A 307 6.96 -13.51 -3.48
C PRO A 307 5.83 -14.19 -4.26
N PHE A 308 4.88 -13.45 -4.83
CA PHE A 308 3.74 -14.01 -5.58
C PHE A 308 4.13 -14.67 -6.91
N LEU A 309 5.30 -14.35 -7.47
CA LEU A 309 5.77 -14.85 -8.77
C LEU A 309 6.92 -15.89 -8.69
N THR A 310 7.23 -16.34 -7.48
CA THR A 310 8.16 -17.45 -7.20
C THR A 310 7.40 -18.77 -7.20
N HIS A 311 7.88 -19.82 -7.87
CA HIS A 311 7.08 -21.04 -8.00
C HIS A 311 7.09 -21.89 -6.70
N PRO A 312 6.01 -22.58 -6.28
CA PRO A 312 5.96 -23.28 -4.99
C PRO A 312 6.95 -24.45 -4.84
N LYS A 313 7.26 -25.12 -5.96
CA LYS A 313 8.33 -26.14 -6.06
C LYS A 313 9.56 -25.51 -6.71
N ALA A 314 10.69 -25.49 -6.02
CA ALA A 314 11.92 -24.94 -6.57
C ALA A 314 12.55 -25.88 -7.63
N PRO A 315 13.45 -25.38 -8.50
CA PRO A 315 14.06 -26.19 -9.58
C PRO A 315 14.93 -27.38 -9.13
N ASP A 316 15.25 -27.46 -7.84
CA ASP A 316 15.97 -28.57 -7.19
C ASP A 316 15.01 -29.59 -6.53
N GLY A 317 13.71 -29.50 -6.79
CA GLY A 317 12.68 -30.39 -6.23
C GLY A 317 12.30 -30.09 -4.77
N LEU A 318 12.99 -29.16 -4.12
CA LEU A 318 12.70 -28.75 -2.75
C LEU A 318 11.55 -27.72 -2.72
N GLN A 319 10.89 -27.56 -1.57
CA GLN A 319 9.91 -26.48 -1.38
C GLN A 319 10.59 -25.12 -1.49
N SER A 320 9.96 -24.16 -2.18
CA SER A 320 10.42 -22.78 -2.24
C SER A 320 9.90 -21.94 -1.06
N LEU A 321 10.35 -20.69 -1.00
CA LEU A 321 9.87 -19.66 -0.06
C LEU A 321 8.51 -19.05 -0.46
N TYR A 322 7.80 -19.60 -1.46
CA TYR A 322 6.43 -19.18 -1.78
C TYR A 322 5.53 -19.31 -0.54
N PRO A 323 4.71 -18.29 -0.22
CA PRO A 323 3.81 -18.29 0.93
C PRO A 323 2.61 -19.18 0.66
N SER A 324 2.82 -20.50 0.73
CA SER A 324 1.84 -21.53 0.36
C SER A 324 0.58 -21.54 1.22
N ASP A 325 0.69 -21.14 2.49
CA ASP A 325 -0.28 -21.51 3.51
C ASP A 325 -1.16 -20.34 3.96
N PHE A 326 -0.66 -19.11 3.96
CA PHE A 326 -1.48 -17.91 4.22
C PHE A 326 -0.87 -16.61 3.67
N ILE A 327 -1.71 -15.61 3.43
CA ILE A 327 -1.31 -14.20 3.28
C ILE A 327 -2.23 -13.36 4.17
N THR A 328 -1.65 -12.63 5.13
CA THR A 328 -2.38 -11.70 5.99
C THR A 328 -2.09 -10.26 5.55
N PRO A 329 -3.04 -9.56 4.91
CA PRO A 329 -2.92 -8.14 4.65
C PRO A 329 -3.19 -7.36 5.93
N LEU A 330 -2.26 -6.47 6.31
CA LEU A 330 -2.49 -5.52 7.40
C LEU A 330 -3.40 -4.38 6.92
N GLU A 331 -4.15 -3.77 7.85
CA GLU A 331 -5.05 -2.67 7.53
C GLU A 331 -4.26 -1.37 7.26
N GLU A 332 -4.88 -0.41 6.55
CA GLU A 332 -4.30 0.92 6.35
C GLU A 332 -4.70 1.80 7.56
N PRO A 333 -3.77 2.25 8.43
CA PRO A 333 -4.13 3.04 9.61
C PRO A 333 -4.82 4.36 9.21
N ALA A 334 -5.83 4.79 9.97
CA ALA A 334 -6.65 5.95 9.59
C ALA A 334 -5.85 7.26 9.40
N ASP A 335 -4.79 7.46 10.21
CA ASP A 335 -3.89 8.63 10.20
C ASP A 335 -2.62 8.43 9.34
N TYR A 336 -2.52 7.34 8.58
CA TYR A 336 -1.34 7.04 7.76
C TYR A 336 -1.41 7.76 6.41
N PHE A 337 -0.36 8.52 6.08
CA PHE A 337 -0.23 9.22 4.81
C PHE A 337 0.21 8.22 3.72
N GLY A 338 -0.76 7.50 3.17
CA GLY A 338 -0.52 6.39 2.26
C GLY A 338 -0.44 6.75 0.78
N VAL A 339 0.01 5.79 -0.02
CA VAL A 339 0.01 5.88 -1.49
C VAL A 339 -1.40 6.03 -2.06
N ASN A 340 -2.40 5.41 -1.42
CA ASN A 340 -3.82 5.63 -1.73
C ASN A 340 -4.20 7.10 -1.55
N LYS A 341 -3.84 7.74 -0.42
CA LYS A 341 -4.19 9.14 -0.12
C LYS A 341 -3.58 10.15 -1.12
N LEU A 342 -2.46 9.79 -1.75
CA LEU A 342 -1.73 10.63 -2.71
C LEU A 342 -2.09 10.37 -4.18
N PHE A 343 -2.30 9.11 -4.57
CA PHE A 343 -2.38 8.69 -5.97
C PHE A 343 -3.59 7.79 -6.29
N ALA A 344 -4.48 7.47 -5.34
CA ALA A 344 -5.75 6.84 -5.70
C ALA A 344 -6.60 7.83 -6.51
N ASN A 345 -7.17 7.34 -7.61
CA ASN A 345 -7.81 8.15 -8.64
C ASN A 345 -8.87 9.13 -8.09
N ASN A 346 -8.48 10.41 -8.02
CA ASN A 346 -9.30 11.62 -8.15
C ASN A 346 -10.78 11.43 -7.80
N ILE A 347 -11.06 11.34 -6.50
CA ILE A 347 -12.42 11.45 -5.97
C ILE A 347 -12.95 12.79 -6.45
N THR A 348 -14.03 12.79 -7.22
CA THR A 348 -14.76 14.01 -7.58
C THR A 348 -16.08 14.04 -6.82
N ASN A 349 -16.52 15.23 -6.44
CA ASN A 349 -17.90 15.43 -5.98
C ASN A 349 -18.87 15.44 -7.19
N GLU A 350 -20.18 15.53 -6.93
CA GLU A 350 -21.20 15.55 -8.01
C GLU A 350 -21.01 16.73 -8.99
N SER A 351 -20.42 17.84 -8.53
CA SER A 351 -20.05 19.02 -9.33
C SER A 351 -18.92 18.72 -10.34
N GLY A 352 -18.08 17.73 -10.06
CA GLY A 352 -16.86 17.44 -10.81
C GLY A 352 -15.59 18.11 -10.25
N GLU A 353 -15.66 18.71 -9.06
CA GLU A 353 -14.47 19.24 -8.39
C GLU A 353 -13.55 18.10 -7.95
N ASP A 354 -12.26 18.27 -8.20
CA ASP A 354 -11.23 17.30 -7.87
C ASP A 354 -10.84 17.41 -6.41
N LEU A 355 -11.29 16.45 -5.59
CA LEU A 355 -10.94 16.36 -4.18
C LEU A 355 -9.54 15.75 -3.95
N SER A 356 -8.75 15.51 -5.01
CA SER A 356 -7.35 15.12 -4.86
C SER A 356 -6.58 16.18 -4.07
N LEU A 357 -5.75 15.73 -3.14
CA LEU A 357 -4.98 16.63 -2.30
C LEU A 357 -3.87 17.30 -3.14
N PRO A 358 -3.63 18.61 -3.00
CA PRO A 358 -2.73 19.39 -3.87
C PRO A 358 -1.24 19.15 -3.56
N PHE A 359 -0.91 17.94 -3.12
CA PHE A 359 0.44 17.54 -2.70
C PHE A 359 1.38 17.29 -3.88
N ILE A 360 0.85 16.85 -5.03
CA ILE A 360 1.64 16.60 -6.24
C ILE A 360 1.79 17.89 -7.05
N LYS A 361 3.03 18.21 -7.42
CA LYS A 361 3.39 19.33 -8.28
C LYS A 361 4.06 18.79 -9.54
N ARG A 362 3.50 19.13 -10.71
CA ARG A 362 4.01 18.64 -12.00
C ARG A 362 5.17 19.51 -12.45
N ILE A 363 6.33 18.88 -12.64
CA ILE A 363 7.48 19.48 -13.30
C ILE A 363 7.19 19.47 -14.82
N PRO A 364 7.24 20.62 -15.53
CA PRO A 364 7.01 20.68 -16.96
C PRO A 364 8.09 19.92 -17.75
N ASP A 365 7.70 19.24 -18.83
CA ASP A 365 8.63 18.46 -19.65
C ASP A 365 9.74 19.33 -20.29
N SER A 366 9.48 20.62 -20.53
CA SER A 366 10.47 21.61 -20.98
C SER A 366 11.58 21.90 -19.98
N GLU A 367 11.42 21.59 -18.68
CA GLU A 367 12.50 21.69 -17.70
C GLU A 367 13.43 20.47 -17.71
N LEU A 368 13.01 19.32 -18.28
CA LEU A 368 13.71 18.04 -18.10
C LEU A 368 15.07 17.97 -18.79
N GLU A 369 15.27 18.71 -19.88
CA GLU A 369 16.57 18.84 -20.55
C GLU A 369 17.58 19.61 -19.72
N SER A 370 17.12 20.52 -18.85
CA SER A 370 17.95 21.28 -17.91
C SER A 370 18.20 20.54 -16.60
N LEU A 371 17.34 19.57 -16.26
CA LEU A 371 17.39 18.83 -15.00
C LEU A 371 18.05 17.44 -15.13
N THR A 372 17.97 16.80 -16.30
CA THR A 372 18.39 15.41 -16.51
C THR A 372 19.19 15.22 -17.79
N CYS A 373 20.02 14.18 -17.83
CA CYS A 373 20.73 13.77 -19.04
C CYS A 373 20.82 12.24 -19.17
N LYS A 374 21.08 11.77 -20.40
CA LYS A 374 21.43 10.36 -20.64
C LYS A 374 22.85 10.11 -20.12
N ARG A 375 23.12 8.90 -19.61
CA ARG A 375 24.41 8.54 -18.97
C ARG A 375 25.66 8.86 -19.81
N LYS A 376 25.55 8.83 -21.15
CA LYS A 376 26.64 9.18 -22.08
C LYS A 376 27.00 10.68 -22.09
N ASP A 377 26.05 11.55 -21.78
CA ASP A 377 26.15 13.01 -21.87
C ASP A 377 26.54 13.65 -20.51
N LEU A 378 26.48 12.86 -19.42
CA LEU A 378 26.91 13.21 -18.06
C LEU A 378 28.33 13.81 -17.91
N PRO A 379 29.34 13.52 -18.77
CA PRO A 379 30.62 14.20 -18.69
C PRO A 379 30.52 15.72 -18.90
N ILE A 380 29.65 16.15 -19.82
CA ILE A 380 29.49 17.54 -20.28
C ILE A 380 28.22 18.23 -19.74
N PHE A 381 27.28 17.48 -19.18
CA PHE A 381 26.04 18.02 -18.62
C PHE A 381 26.29 18.88 -17.38
N LYS A 382 25.68 20.07 -17.36
CA LYS A 382 25.56 20.96 -16.19
C LYS A 382 24.06 21.22 -15.96
N PRO A 383 23.48 20.84 -14.80
CA PRO A 383 22.10 21.19 -14.48
C PRO A 383 21.97 22.69 -14.18
N SER A 384 20.77 23.25 -14.30
CA SER A 384 20.46 24.64 -13.94
C SER A 384 19.28 24.73 -12.95
N LEU A 385 19.19 25.83 -12.20
CA LEU A 385 18.12 26.05 -11.24
C LEU A 385 16.82 26.46 -11.96
N THR A 386 16.02 25.46 -12.33
CA THR A 386 14.71 25.67 -12.94
C THR A 386 13.69 26.22 -11.93
N ASN A 387 12.55 26.72 -12.43
CA ASN A 387 11.50 27.28 -11.57
C ASN A 387 10.93 26.21 -10.63
N SER A 388 10.63 25.00 -11.14
CA SER A 388 10.11 23.92 -10.28
C SER A 388 11.09 23.51 -9.17
N LEU A 389 12.41 23.53 -9.44
CA LEU A 389 13.43 23.22 -8.44
C LEU A 389 13.58 24.35 -7.41
N ARG A 390 13.55 25.62 -7.86
CA ARG A 390 13.56 26.78 -6.97
C ARG A 390 12.36 26.78 -6.04
N ASP A 391 11.15 26.59 -6.58
CA ASP A 391 9.92 26.54 -5.80
C ASP A 391 9.92 25.41 -4.77
N ALA A 392 10.52 24.25 -5.10
CA ALA A 392 10.65 23.12 -4.17
C ALA A 392 11.56 23.43 -2.96
N CYS A 393 12.64 24.19 -3.17
CA CYS A 393 13.57 24.62 -2.13
C CYS A 393 13.01 25.83 -1.33
N ASP A 394 12.44 26.82 -2.00
CA ASP A 394 11.76 27.98 -1.38
C ASP A 394 10.61 27.51 -0.48
N TYR A 395 9.77 26.59 -0.97
CA TYR A 395 8.70 26.00 -0.18
C TYR A 395 9.21 25.19 1.02
N PHE A 396 10.33 24.48 0.88
CA PHE A 396 10.94 23.76 2.00
C PHE A 396 11.39 24.72 3.12
N LEU A 397 11.97 25.88 2.78
CA LEU A 397 12.34 26.90 3.76
C LEU A 397 11.11 27.50 4.47
N LEU A 398 10.03 27.77 3.72
CA LEU A 398 8.75 28.19 4.29
C LEU A 398 8.19 27.14 5.27
N VAL A 399 8.27 25.85 4.93
CA VAL A 399 7.80 24.75 5.77
C VAL A 399 8.65 24.55 7.02
N LEU A 400 9.97 24.72 6.96
CA LEU A 400 10.84 24.70 8.16
C LEU A 400 10.36 25.75 9.18
N SER A 401 10.15 26.99 8.72
CA SER A 401 9.64 28.08 9.55
C SER A 401 8.21 27.82 10.06
N ALA A 402 7.32 27.26 9.24
CA ALA A 402 5.97 26.90 9.65
C ALA A 402 5.96 25.78 10.72
N ARG A 403 6.81 24.74 10.58
CA ARG A 403 6.95 23.67 11.58
C ARG A 403 7.56 24.16 12.89
N SER A 404 8.53 25.08 12.82
CA SER A 404 9.08 25.78 13.98
C SER A 404 7.96 26.50 14.77
N LEU A 405 7.07 27.23 14.09
CA LEU A 405 5.89 27.88 14.69
C LEU A 405 4.84 26.91 15.28
N ARG A 406 4.86 25.61 14.91
CA ARG A 406 3.99 24.56 15.45
C ARG A 406 4.58 23.83 16.66
N ASN A 407 5.70 24.31 17.20
CA ASN A 407 6.51 23.64 18.23
C ASN A 407 7.14 22.31 17.76
N LEU A 408 7.30 22.13 16.45
CA LEU A 408 7.93 20.95 15.84
C LEU A 408 9.39 21.22 15.42
N LYS A 409 10.04 22.27 15.96
CA LYS A 409 11.44 22.60 15.64
C LYS A 409 12.38 21.46 16.02
N GLU A 410 12.15 20.82 17.18
CA GLU A 410 12.93 19.68 17.66
C GLU A 410 12.70 18.39 16.87
N ASP A 411 11.75 18.33 15.94
CA ASP A 411 11.61 17.18 15.03
C ASP A 411 12.51 17.35 13.80
N HIS A 412 13.01 16.23 13.26
CA HIS A 412 13.66 16.21 11.95
C HIS A 412 12.75 16.84 10.88
N CYS A 413 13.36 17.55 9.93
CA CYS A 413 12.64 18.19 8.83
C CYS A 413 13.51 18.15 7.58
N CYS A 414 13.11 17.34 6.60
CA CYS A 414 13.95 17.04 5.45
C CYS A 414 13.26 17.34 4.12
N MET A 415 14.09 17.68 3.14
CA MET A 415 13.78 17.66 1.72
C MET A 415 14.58 16.54 1.06
N MET A 416 13.97 15.80 0.13
CA MET A 416 14.66 14.78 -0.66
C MET A 416 14.77 15.22 -2.12
N ILE A 417 15.97 15.16 -2.69
CA ILE A 417 16.21 15.44 -4.11
C ILE A 417 16.74 14.17 -4.77
N HIS A 418 15.90 13.56 -5.60
CA HIS A 418 16.13 12.24 -6.17
C HIS A 418 16.02 12.25 -7.70
N VAL A 419 17.16 12.56 -8.33
CA VAL A 419 17.25 12.81 -9.79
C VAL A 419 17.94 11.67 -10.54
N SER A 420 18.95 11.02 -9.94
CA SER A 420 19.77 10.02 -10.63
C SER A 420 20.24 8.91 -9.68
N ARG A 421 21.02 7.96 -10.24
CA ARG A 421 21.85 7.02 -9.48
C ARG A 421 23.33 7.43 -9.46
N SER A 422 23.70 8.45 -10.21
CA SER A 422 25.10 8.84 -10.40
C SER A 422 25.58 9.74 -9.27
N LEU A 423 26.64 9.33 -8.56
CA LEU A 423 27.31 10.13 -7.54
C LEU A 423 27.72 11.52 -8.08
N LYS A 424 28.23 11.59 -9.32
CA LYS A 424 28.56 12.87 -10.00
C LYS A 424 27.34 13.78 -10.17
N MET A 425 26.14 13.23 -10.43
CA MET A 425 24.92 14.04 -10.48
C MET A 425 24.55 14.60 -9.11
N HIS A 426 24.77 13.85 -8.02
CA HIS A 426 24.45 14.33 -6.67
C HIS A 426 25.33 15.54 -6.32
N GLU A 427 26.64 15.48 -6.60
CA GLU A 427 27.56 16.61 -6.38
C GLU A 427 27.21 17.83 -7.25
N LEU A 428 26.87 17.61 -8.53
CA LEU A 428 26.41 18.69 -9.40
C LEU A 428 25.16 19.39 -8.85
N TYR A 429 24.20 18.62 -8.32
CA TYR A 429 23.01 19.18 -7.68
C TYR A 429 23.31 19.85 -6.34
N ARG A 430 24.24 19.30 -5.54
CA ARG A 430 24.69 19.91 -4.27
C ARG A 430 25.26 21.31 -4.53
N ASN A 431 26.17 21.42 -5.48
CA ASN A 431 26.80 22.69 -5.82
C ASN A 431 25.79 23.65 -6.46
N LEU A 432 24.92 23.18 -7.36
CA LEU A 432 23.84 23.98 -7.94
C LEU A 432 22.95 24.63 -6.87
N ILE A 433 22.48 23.85 -5.89
CA ILE A 433 21.59 24.34 -4.84
C ILE A 433 22.33 25.26 -3.87
N PHE A 434 23.61 24.98 -3.58
CA PHE A 434 24.41 25.85 -2.73
C PHE A 434 24.70 27.21 -3.39
N GLU A 435 25.15 27.20 -4.65
CA GLU A 435 25.59 28.38 -5.40
C GLU A 435 24.42 29.22 -5.96
N GLU A 436 23.42 28.58 -6.59
CA GLU A 436 22.33 29.30 -7.30
C GLU A 436 21.07 29.51 -6.43
N TRP A 437 20.93 28.84 -5.28
CA TRP A 437 19.78 28.99 -4.38
C TRP A 437 20.16 29.46 -2.96
N PHE A 438 20.99 28.70 -2.23
CA PHE A 438 21.25 28.93 -0.81
C PHE A 438 21.98 30.26 -0.55
N ILE A 439 23.05 30.55 -1.31
CA ILE A 439 23.78 31.83 -1.19
C ILE A 439 22.87 33.02 -1.55
N PRO A 440 22.18 33.07 -2.73
CA PRO A 440 21.28 34.16 -3.07
C PRO A 440 20.14 34.37 -2.07
N ILE A 441 19.48 33.30 -1.60
CA ILE A 441 18.34 33.44 -0.68
C ILE A 441 18.79 33.93 0.71
N LYS A 442 19.98 33.52 1.17
CA LYS A 442 20.57 34.04 2.41
C LYS A 442 20.87 35.53 2.32
N ILE A 443 21.59 35.96 1.29
CA ILE A 443 21.93 37.37 1.05
C ILE A 443 20.64 38.21 0.90
N GLY A 444 19.63 37.67 0.21
CA GLY A 444 18.32 38.32 0.06
C GLY A 444 17.61 38.53 1.39
N LEU A 445 17.55 37.51 2.25
CA LEU A 445 16.90 37.60 3.56
C LEU A 445 17.66 38.50 4.55
N GLU A 446 19.00 38.49 4.53
CA GLU A 446 19.84 39.38 5.33
C GLU A 446 19.62 40.86 4.95
N ASN A 447 19.52 41.16 3.64
CA ASN A 447 19.28 42.51 3.13
C ASN A 447 17.80 42.92 3.08
N LYS A 448 16.88 42.00 3.38
CA LYS A 448 15.42 42.16 3.20
C LYS A 448 15.03 42.56 1.77
N ASP A 449 15.61 41.85 0.80
CA ASP A 449 15.29 42.00 -0.62
C ASP A 449 13.80 41.75 -0.86
N LYS A 450 13.13 42.79 -1.37
CA LYS A 450 11.69 42.78 -1.59
C LYS A 450 11.28 41.77 -2.66
N GLU A 451 12.07 41.55 -3.72
CA GLU A 451 11.69 40.59 -4.77
C GLU A 451 11.68 39.15 -4.23
N ILE A 452 12.64 38.82 -3.36
CA ILE A 452 12.71 37.51 -2.70
C ILE A 452 11.58 37.35 -1.68
N ILE A 453 11.31 38.37 -0.86
CA ILE A 453 10.21 38.33 0.12
C ILE A 453 8.84 38.22 -0.58
N ASP A 454 8.58 39.04 -1.60
CA ASP A 454 7.33 39.00 -2.38
C ASP A 454 7.17 37.64 -3.10
N ARG A 455 8.25 37.04 -3.62
CA ARG A 455 8.23 35.69 -4.22
C ARG A 455 7.81 34.63 -3.19
N LEU A 456 8.46 34.62 -2.02
CA LEU A 456 8.17 33.68 -0.94
C LEU A 456 6.76 33.86 -0.38
N GLU A 457 6.28 35.10 -0.26
CA GLU A 457 4.91 35.37 0.19
C GLU A 457 3.87 34.86 -0.81
N ASN A 458 4.09 35.10 -2.11
CA ASN A 458 3.19 34.63 -3.16
C ASN A 458 3.15 33.10 -3.23
N LEU A 459 4.30 32.43 -3.14
CA LEU A 459 4.36 30.96 -3.07
C LEU A 459 3.60 30.42 -1.86
N TRP A 460 3.81 31.00 -0.67
CA TRP A 460 3.06 30.62 0.53
C TRP A 460 1.55 30.83 0.36
N LYS A 461 1.11 31.97 -0.17
CA LYS A 461 -0.30 32.29 -0.42
C LYS A 461 -0.96 31.28 -1.38
N ILE A 462 -0.29 30.92 -2.47
CA ILE A 462 -0.79 29.95 -3.45
C ILE A 462 -0.94 28.56 -2.82
N GLU A 463 0.11 28.07 -2.16
CA GLU A 463 0.12 26.74 -1.55
C GLU A 463 -0.80 26.61 -0.33
N SER A 464 -0.98 27.71 0.41
CA SER A 464 -1.93 27.79 1.53
C SER A 464 -3.38 27.68 1.08
N LYS A 465 -3.73 28.36 -0.03
CA LYS A 465 -5.10 28.39 -0.58
C LYS A 465 -5.52 27.04 -1.18
N ALA A 466 -4.57 26.28 -1.73
CA ALA A 466 -4.86 24.98 -2.33
C ALA A 466 -5.46 23.97 -1.35
N ILE A 467 -5.20 24.11 -0.04
CA ILE A 467 -5.82 23.31 1.02
C ILE A 467 -6.85 24.17 1.75
N ASN A 468 -8.10 24.08 1.29
CA ASN A 468 -9.22 24.79 1.89
C ASN A 468 -9.55 24.28 3.31
N SER A 469 -10.45 24.98 4.01
CA SER A 469 -10.82 24.67 5.40
C SER A 469 -11.45 23.28 5.58
N SER A 470 -12.26 22.81 4.61
CA SER A 470 -12.94 21.51 4.69
C SER A 470 -12.01 20.32 4.43
N VAL A 471 -10.97 20.48 3.59
CA VAL A 471 -9.89 19.50 3.48
C VAL A 471 -9.05 19.50 4.76
N ARG A 472 -8.64 20.68 5.24
CA ARG A 472 -7.79 20.83 6.44
C ARG A 472 -8.42 20.22 7.70
N SER A 473 -9.74 20.29 7.89
CA SER A 473 -10.41 19.67 9.04
C SER A 473 -10.34 18.13 9.07
N ASN A 474 -9.96 17.50 7.95
CA ASN A 474 -9.79 16.05 7.81
C ASN A 474 -8.30 15.63 7.76
N LEU A 475 -7.38 16.55 8.10
CA LEU A 475 -5.94 16.32 8.17
C LEU A 475 -5.43 16.50 9.60
N ASN A 476 -4.37 15.78 9.96
CA ASN A 476 -3.71 15.89 11.26
C ASN A 476 -2.80 17.13 11.29
N CYS A 477 -3.41 18.32 11.40
CA CYS A 477 -2.71 19.61 11.45
C CYS A 477 -3.58 20.72 12.12
N PRO A 478 -2.99 21.88 12.46
CA PRO A 478 -3.74 23.03 12.99
C PRO A 478 -4.81 23.53 12.01
N LEU A 479 -6.01 23.86 12.54
CA LEU A 479 -7.14 24.36 11.75
C LEU A 479 -6.91 25.72 11.06
N LYS A 480 -5.91 26.49 11.51
CA LYS A 480 -5.53 27.78 10.92
C LYS A 480 -4.09 27.71 10.44
N ILE A 481 -3.86 28.17 9.21
CA ILE A 481 -2.50 28.29 8.65
C ILE A 481 -1.73 29.46 9.27
N GLU A 482 -0.42 29.31 9.33
CA GLU A 482 0.53 30.33 9.72
C GLU A 482 0.49 31.54 8.77
N SER A 483 0.40 32.74 9.34
CA SER A 483 0.54 33.99 8.59
C SER A 483 1.98 34.20 8.13
N PHE A 484 2.18 34.61 6.87
CA PHE A 484 3.52 34.83 6.30
C PHE A 484 4.42 35.74 7.18
N GLN A 485 3.87 36.83 7.74
CA GLN A 485 4.58 37.74 8.67
C GLN A 485 5.19 37.08 9.93
N LYS A 486 4.74 35.87 10.30
CA LYS A 486 5.35 35.06 11.37
C LYS A 486 6.44 34.12 10.82
N ILE A 487 6.22 33.58 9.63
CA ILE A 487 7.17 32.73 8.91
C ILE A 487 8.42 33.55 8.55
N GLU A 488 8.22 34.73 7.95
CA GLU A 488 9.27 35.68 7.52
C GLU A 488 10.31 35.95 8.62
N LYS A 489 9.85 36.14 9.87
CA LYS A 489 10.70 36.40 11.04
C LYS A 489 11.61 35.24 11.42
N ASN A 490 11.26 34.01 11.04
CA ASN A 490 12.02 32.81 11.36
C ASN A 490 12.90 32.35 10.18
N LEU A 491 12.61 32.76 8.93
CA LEU A 491 13.29 32.28 7.71
C LEU A 491 14.82 32.30 7.82
N LEU A 492 15.41 33.42 8.26
CA LEU A 492 16.86 33.56 8.34
C LEU A 492 17.48 32.65 9.42
N ASN A 493 16.77 32.40 10.53
CA ASN A 493 17.26 31.50 11.57
C ASN A 493 17.22 30.04 11.09
N GLU A 494 16.07 29.60 10.56
CA GLU A 494 15.93 28.22 10.06
C GLU A 494 16.81 27.95 8.82
N LEU A 495 17.15 28.98 8.03
CA LEU A 495 18.11 28.88 6.92
C LEU A 495 19.56 28.72 7.41
N ASN A 496 19.92 29.32 8.55
CA ASN A 496 21.25 29.16 9.14
C ASN A 496 21.43 27.78 9.80
N ASP A 497 20.35 27.18 10.30
CA ASP A 497 20.32 25.82 10.85
C ASP A 497 20.27 24.72 9.73
N LEU A 498 20.08 25.12 8.46
CA LEU A 498 19.90 24.19 7.33
C LEU A 498 21.22 23.63 6.79
N SER A 499 21.26 22.30 6.59
CA SER A 499 22.36 21.58 5.93
C SER A 499 22.00 21.04 4.54
N ILE A 500 22.98 20.94 3.63
CA ILE A 500 22.82 20.31 2.30
C ILE A 500 23.79 19.13 2.20
N ASN A 501 23.24 17.91 2.25
CA ASN A 501 23.98 16.67 2.41
C ASN A 501 23.78 15.74 1.20
N VAL A 502 24.83 15.00 0.84
CA VAL A 502 24.79 14.00 -0.25
C VAL A 502 24.93 12.60 0.34
N GLU A 503 23.96 11.74 0.07
CA GLU A 503 23.89 10.37 0.61
C GLU A 503 24.19 9.32 -0.49
N ASN A 504 25.33 8.66 -0.33
CA ASN A 504 25.98 7.83 -1.33
C ASN A 504 26.16 6.37 -0.87
N SER A 505 26.19 5.43 -1.81
CA SER A 505 26.20 3.98 -1.54
C SER A 505 27.55 3.40 -1.15
N ASP A 506 28.56 4.23 -0.95
CA ASP A 506 29.89 3.77 -0.54
C ASP A 506 29.86 3.27 0.91
N GLU A 507 30.62 2.21 1.20
CA GLU A 507 30.76 1.65 2.55
C GLU A 507 31.92 2.29 3.32
N SER A 508 32.81 3.02 2.64
CA SER A 508 33.94 3.71 3.26
C SER A 508 33.54 4.87 4.17
N ASN A 509 32.45 5.58 3.88
CA ASN A 509 31.93 6.70 4.69
C ASN A 509 30.74 6.26 5.58
N PHE A 510 30.81 5.07 6.20
CA PHE A 510 29.72 4.57 7.06
C PHE A 510 29.43 5.52 8.23
N ASP A 511 30.47 6.04 8.87
CA ASP A 511 30.39 6.87 10.08
C ASP A 511 29.93 8.32 9.81
N GLU A 512 29.83 8.73 8.54
CA GLU A 512 29.39 10.07 8.13
C GLU A 512 27.91 10.13 7.68
N ARG A 513 27.19 9.00 7.70
CA ARG A 513 25.79 8.94 7.26
C ARG A 513 24.84 9.65 8.22
N LEU A 514 23.74 10.20 7.69
CA LEU A 514 22.68 10.79 8.50
C LEU A 514 21.99 9.74 9.39
N GLU A 515 22.29 9.75 10.69
CA GLU A 515 21.62 8.92 11.68
C GLU A 515 20.39 9.62 12.29
N PHE A 516 19.19 9.20 11.87
CA PHE A 516 17.92 9.61 12.47
C PHE A 516 17.69 8.83 13.78
N LYS A 517 18.23 9.36 14.88
CA LYS A 517 18.11 8.81 16.25
C LYS A 517 16.75 9.12 16.86
N ASP A 518 16.34 8.36 17.87
CA ASP A 518 15.11 8.64 18.60
C ASP A 518 15.33 9.85 19.53
N LYS A 519 14.33 10.70 19.72
CA LYS A 519 14.39 11.88 20.61
C LYS A 519 14.80 11.58 22.05
N ARG A 520 14.73 10.31 22.45
CA ARG A 520 15.09 9.80 23.79
C ARG A 520 16.56 9.38 23.90
N ASP A 521 17.30 9.31 22.78
CA ASP A 521 18.72 8.98 22.77
C ASP A 521 19.55 10.16 23.31
N LYS A 522 20.57 9.89 24.13
CA LYS A 522 21.33 10.93 24.86
C LYS A 522 22.12 11.87 23.94
N ASP A 523 22.41 11.41 22.74
CA ASP A 523 23.13 12.07 21.66
C ASP A 523 22.20 12.50 20.51
N TYR A 524 20.88 12.55 20.74
CA TYR A 524 19.91 13.06 19.78
C TYR A 524 20.28 14.46 19.28
N LYS A 525 20.24 14.63 17.96
CA LYS A 525 20.36 15.93 17.30
C LYS A 525 19.29 16.05 16.24
N THR A 526 18.58 17.17 16.26
CA THR A 526 17.63 17.56 15.23
C THR A 526 18.35 17.69 13.89
N ILE A 527 17.74 17.15 12.82
CA ILE A 527 18.30 17.18 11.45
C ILE A 527 17.35 17.99 10.57
N HIS A 528 17.78 19.19 10.19
CA HIS A 528 17.14 20.02 9.16
C HIS A 528 18.03 20.00 7.92
N SER A 529 17.57 19.36 6.84
CA SER A 529 18.45 19.05 5.71
C SER A 529 17.77 18.89 4.35
N ILE A 530 18.43 19.40 3.30
CA ILE A 530 18.22 18.96 1.92
C ILE A 530 19.14 17.76 1.66
N VAL A 531 18.54 16.59 1.49
CA VAL A 531 19.24 15.31 1.26
C VAL A 531 19.18 14.96 -0.23
N ILE A 532 20.34 14.92 -0.86
CA ILE A 532 20.50 14.65 -2.30
C ILE A 532 21.07 13.24 -2.46
N GLY A 533 20.49 12.41 -3.32
CA GLY A 533 21.03 11.06 -3.46
C GLY A 533 20.33 10.13 -4.43
N GLY A 534 20.84 8.89 -4.41
CA GLY A 534 20.55 7.85 -5.40
C GLY A 534 19.96 6.59 -4.77
N ASP A 535 20.60 5.44 -4.99
CA ASP A 535 20.02 4.16 -4.59
C ASP A 535 19.90 4.00 -3.06
N VAL A 536 20.73 4.66 -2.24
CA VAL A 536 20.66 4.64 -0.75
C VAL A 536 19.35 5.23 -0.22
N LEU A 537 18.92 6.36 -0.77
CA LEU A 537 17.66 6.98 -0.39
C LEU A 537 16.48 6.05 -0.73
N SER A 538 16.58 5.30 -1.83
CA SER A 538 15.60 4.27 -2.19
C SER A 538 15.71 2.94 -1.44
N ARG A 539 16.88 2.58 -0.89
CA ARG A 539 17.10 1.36 -0.10
C ARG A 539 18.27 1.54 0.87
N GLY A 540 17.98 1.78 2.15
CA GLY A 540 19.01 1.83 3.19
C GLY A 540 18.73 2.82 4.31
N LEU A 541 18.14 3.97 3.98
CA LEU A 541 17.91 5.07 4.92
C LEU A 541 16.41 5.39 5.06
N THR A 542 15.95 5.58 6.30
CA THR A 542 14.64 6.17 6.60
C THR A 542 14.86 7.67 6.80
N ILE A 543 14.28 8.51 5.94
CA ILE A 543 14.39 9.98 6.07
C ILE A 543 13.21 10.46 6.92
N ASP A 544 13.44 10.66 8.21
CA ASP A 544 12.39 11.12 9.12
C ASP A 544 12.09 12.60 8.90
N GLY A 545 10.81 12.97 9.01
CA GLY A 545 10.37 14.36 8.82
C GLY A 545 10.39 14.87 7.38
N LEU A 546 10.37 13.97 6.38
CA LEU A 546 10.31 14.35 4.96
C LEU A 546 9.03 15.11 4.60
N VAL A 547 9.19 16.36 4.14
CA VAL A 547 8.11 17.30 3.79
C VAL A 547 8.17 17.84 2.36
N SER A 548 9.36 17.99 1.78
CA SER A 548 9.53 18.39 0.37
C SER A 548 10.24 17.27 -0.39
N SER A 549 9.83 16.98 -1.62
CA SER A 549 10.45 15.94 -2.43
C SER A 549 10.50 16.35 -3.89
N PHE A 550 11.70 16.47 -4.46
CA PHE A 550 11.92 16.74 -5.88
C PHE A 550 12.42 15.46 -6.56
N PHE A 551 11.58 14.86 -7.41
CA PHE A 551 11.72 13.46 -7.80
C PHE A 551 11.57 13.28 -9.32
N LEU A 552 12.69 12.97 -9.96
CA LEU A 552 12.77 12.78 -11.42
C LEU A 552 13.16 11.35 -11.82
N ARG A 553 13.55 10.50 -10.86
CA ARG A 553 14.05 9.16 -11.15
C ARG A 553 12.93 8.21 -11.56
N GLU A 554 12.90 7.83 -12.82
CA GLU A 554 12.05 6.76 -13.34
C GLU A 554 12.55 5.35 -12.98
N THR A 555 11.66 4.35 -13.01
CA THR A 555 12.01 2.93 -12.86
C THR A 555 11.07 2.02 -13.67
N LYS A 556 11.63 0.93 -14.23
CA LYS A 556 10.87 -0.11 -14.95
C LYS A 556 10.43 -1.29 -14.06
N GLN A 557 10.46 -1.11 -12.74
CA GLN A 557 10.18 -2.12 -11.72
C GLN A 557 9.30 -1.55 -10.60
N ASP A 558 8.13 -2.14 -10.37
CA ASP A 558 7.15 -1.70 -9.35
C ASP A 558 7.70 -1.78 -7.92
N ASP A 559 8.33 -2.89 -7.54
CA ASP A 559 8.95 -3.03 -6.21
C ASP A 559 9.95 -1.89 -5.93
N THR A 560 10.67 -1.44 -6.96
CA THR A 560 11.64 -0.35 -6.84
C THR A 560 10.96 1.01 -6.78
N LEU A 561 9.82 1.20 -7.46
CA LEU A 561 9.04 2.44 -7.45
C LEU A 561 8.51 2.75 -6.05
N MET A 562 7.89 1.76 -5.40
CA MET A 562 7.37 1.94 -4.03
C MET A 562 8.47 2.13 -3.00
N GLN A 563 9.58 1.41 -3.11
CA GLN A 563 10.73 1.59 -2.22
C GLN A 563 11.40 2.98 -2.41
N MET A 564 11.21 3.64 -3.56
CA MET A 564 11.63 5.03 -3.79
C MET A 564 10.67 6.09 -3.20
N GLY A 565 9.39 5.75 -2.96
CA GLY A 565 8.45 6.65 -2.29
C GLY A 565 8.73 6.74 -0.79
N ARG A 566 9.37 7.84 -0.36
CA ARG A 566 9.73 8.10 1.06
C ARG A 566 8.79 9.05 1.79
N TRP A 567 7.86 9.66 1.07
CA TRP A 567 6.88 10.61 1.57
C TRP A 567 5.68 9.93 2.27
N PHE A 568 5.67 8.60 2.38
CA PHE A 568 4.64 7.86 3.12
C PHE A 568 4.87 7.92 4.65
N GLY A 569 3.92 7.40 5.44
CA GLY A 569 4.01 7.31 6.90
C GLY A 569 3.26 8.41 7.65
N PHE A 570 3.33 8.43 8.98
CA PHE A 570 2.56 9.39 9.79
C PHE A 570 3.12 10.83 9.69
N ARG A 571 2.25 11.84 9.84
CA ARG A 571 2.58 13.28 9.69
C ARG A 571 1.88 14.16 10.76
N TYR A 572 1.91 13.70 12.01
CA TYR A 572 1.20 14.33 13.13
C TYR A 572 1.52 15.82 13.29
N GLY A 573 0.49 16.68 13.25
CA GLY A 573 0.61 18.14 13.37
C GLY A 573 1.03 18.88 12.09
N TYR A 574 1.37 18.19 11.00
CA TYR A 574 1.84 18.84 9.77
C TYR A 574 1.42 18.17 8.45
N GLU A 575 0.34 17.38 8.46
CA GLU A 575 -0.13 16.63 7.28
C GLU A 575 -0.59 17.51 6.09
N ASP A 576 -0.81 18.81 6.30
CA ASP A 576 -1.09 19.80 5.25
C ASP A 576 0.16 20.30 4.49
N LEU A 577 1.36 20.16 5.08
CA LEU A 577 2.60 20.72 4.54
C LEU A 577 3.32 19.88 3.46
N PRO A 578 3.19 18.55 3.34
CA PRO A 578 3.93 17.79 2.33
C PRO A 578 3.69 18.25 0.88
N ARG A 579 4.75 18.35 0.09
CA ARG A 579 4.71 18.60 -1.36
C ARG A 579 5.73 17.75 -2.10
N ILE A 580 5.34 17.24 -3.27
CA ILE A 580 6.13 16.32 -4.09
C ILE A 580 6.13 16.83 -5.53
N TRP A 581 7.27 17.34 -5.99
CA TRP A 581 7.53 17.71 -7.37
C TRP A 581 7.98 16.49 -8.16
N MET A 582 7.25 16.15 -9.22
CA MET A 582 7.56 15.02 -10.09
C MET A 582 7.06 15.25 -11.52
N THR A 583 7.55 14.44 -12.47
CA THR A 583 7.01 14.46 -13.84
C THR A 583 5.65 13.78 -13.90
N TYR A 584 4.83 14.13 -14.91
CA TYR A 584 3.55 13.45 -15.14
C TYR A 584 3.71 11.93 -15.28
N LYS A 585 4.81 11.48 -15.88
CA LYS A 585 5.09 10.06 -16.05
C LYS A 585 5.33 9.34 -14.73
N VAL A 586 6.03 9.97 -13.78
CA VAL A 586 6.20 9.40 -12.42
C VAL A 586 4.87 9.40 -11.65
N GLU A 587 4.06 10.45 -11.78
CA GLU A 587 2.71 10.52 -11.19
C GLU A 587 1.83 9.36 -11.71
N LEU A 588 1.76 9.20 -13.03
CA LEU A 588 1.10 8.07 -13.68
C LEU A 588 1.70 6.73 -13.25
N ASP A 589 3.01 6.68 -13.00
CA ASP A 589 3.66 5.45 -12.58
C ASP A 589 3.18 4.98 -11.20
N PHE A 590 3.06 5.90 -10.23
CA PHE A 590 2.49 5.63 -8.91
C PHE A 590 0.99 5.35 -8.96
N THR A 591 0.21 6.10 -9.74
CA THR A 591 -1.25 5.86 -9.92
C THR A 591 -1.54 4.46 -10.45
N ASN A 592 -0.74 4.00 -11.41
CA ASN A 592 -0.79 2.62 -11.89
C ASN A 592 -0.43 1.62 -10.78
N PHE A 593 0.63 1.88 -10.01
CA PHE A 593 1.00 1.02 -8.89
C PHE A 593 -0.15 0.86 -7.87
N VAL A 594 -0.79 1.96 -7.45
CA VAL A 594 -1.95 1.93 -6.52
C VAL A 594 -3.07 1.03 -7.04
N SER A 595 -3.35 1.13 -8.34
CA SER A 595 -4.37 0.29 -8.99
C SER A 595 -4.00 -1.20 -8.91
N GLY A 596 -2.72 -1.54 -9.08
CA GLY A 596 -2.21 -2.91 -8.94
C GLY A 596 -2.17 -3.41 -7.49
N GLU A 597 -1.85 -2.54 -6.52
CA GLU A 597 -1.86 -2.89 -5.09
C GLU A 597 -3.26 -3.19 -4.59
N ASN A 598 -4.23 -2.32 -4.89
CA ASN A 598 -5.62 -2.54 -4.50
C ASN A 598 -6.16 -3.82 -5.16
N PHE A 599 -5.77 -4.13 -6.40
CA PHE A 599 -6.19 -5.36 -7.09
C PHE A 599 -5.73 -6.66 -6.39
N TYR A 600 -4.49 -6.77 -5.90
CA TYR A 600 -4.10 -7.97 -5.14
C TYR A 600 -4.62 -7.97 -3.70
N ARG A 601 -4.81 -6.81 -3.07
CA ARG A 601 -5.43 -6.73 -1.73
C ARG A 601 -6.90 -7.16 -1.76
N GLU A 602 -7.68 -6.71 -2.74
CA GLU A 602 -9.07 -7.16 -2.95
C GLU A 602 -9.14 -8.69 -3.19
N GLN A 603 -8.23 -9.24 -4.01
CA GLN A 603 -8.13 -10.71 -4.20
C GLN A 603 -7.83 -11.46 -2.91
N ILE A 604 -6.84 -11.02 -2.12
CA ILE A 604 -6.44 -11.68 -0.87
C ILE A 604 -7.58 -11.62 0.16
N ASN A 605 -8.25 -10.47 0.28
CA ASN A 605 -9.42 -10.33 1.16
C ASN A 605 -10.56 -11.26 0.73
N TRP A 606 -10.80 -11.39 -0.58
CA TRP A 606 -11.76 -12.36 -1.11
C TRP A 606 -11.33 -13.81 -0.80
N MET A 607 -10.07 -14.20 -1.07
CA MET A 607 -9.55 -15.53 -0.75
C MET A 607 -9.71 -15.88 0.73
N ASN A 608 -9.34 -14.96 1.61
CA ASN A 608 -9.47 -15.13 3.06
C ASN A 608 -10.95 -15.30 3.47
N SER A 609 -11.89 -14.54 2.87
CA SER A 609 -13.33 -14.71 3.09
C SER A 609 -13.87 -16.08 2.67
N GLN A 610 -13.21 -16.74 1.70
CA GLN A 610 -13.56 -18.08 1.20
C GLN A 610 -12.70 -19.19 1.83
N ASN A 611 -11.85 -18.88 2.80
CA ASN A 611 -10.87 -19.78 3.41
C ASN A 611 -9.86 -20.43 2.41
N LEU A 612 -9.57 -19.78 1.29
CA LEU A 612 -8.63 -20.26 0.28
C LEU A 612 -7.19 -19.88 0.62
N THR A 613 -6.25 -20.82 0.50
CA THR A 613 -4.81 -20.54 0.63
C THR A 613 -4.18 -20.23 -0.72
N PRO A 614 -2.97 -19.63 -0.77
CA PRO A 614 -2.24 -19.44 -2.02
C PRO A 614 -1.82 -20.74 -2.73
N SER A 615 -1.85 -21.89 -2.04
CA SER A 615 -1.73 -23.21 -2.69
C SER A 615 -2.96 -23.62 -3.48
N ASP A 616 -4.14 -23.10 -3.12
CA ASP A 616 -5.42 -23.46 -3.72
C ASP A 616 -5.77 -22.47 -4.85
N PHE A 617 -5.44 -21.18 -4.65
CA PHE A 617 -5.57 -20.15 -5.68
C PHE A 617 -4.38 -19.18 -5.67
N PRO A 618 -3.61 -19.02 -6.77
CA PRO A 618 -2.44 -18.16 -6.79
C PRO A 618 -2.83 -16.69 -6.94
N VAL A 619 -2.29 -15.81 -6.10
CA VAL A 619 -2.53 -14.35 -6.20
C VAL A 619 -2.00 -13.80 -7.52
N LEU A 620 -2.85 -13.05 -8.24
CA LEU A 620 -2.53 -12.49 -9.54
C LEU A 620 -1.89 -11.10 -9.42
N VAL A 621 -0.74 -10.91 -10.06
CA VAL A 621 -0.02 -9.63 -10.08
C VAL A 621 -0.29 -8.89 -11.39
N GLN A 622 -0.92 -7.71 -11.32
CA GLN A 622 -1.22 -6.89 -12.50
C GLN A 622 0.08 -6.36 -13.16
N MET A 623 0.16 -6.42 -14.49
CA MET A 623 1.18 -5.72 -15.27
C MET A 623 0.64 -4.42 -15.87
N PHE A 624 1.55 -3.46 -16.02
CA PHE A 624 1.36 -2.22 -16.76
C PHE A 624 2.34 -2.17 -17.94
N GLU A 625 1.97 -1.47 -19.00
CA GLU A 625 2.81 -1.38 -20.19
C GLU A 625 4.18 -0.78 -19.87
N GLN A 626 5.22 -1.29 -20.53
CA GLN A 626 6.63 -0.90 -20.35
C GLN A 626 7.24 -1.14 -18.94
N ARG A 627 6.48 -1.63 -17.96
CA ARG A 627 6.95 -1.98 -16.61
C ARG A 627 6.89 -3.48 -16.32
N ASN A 628 7.71 -3.93 -15.37
CA ASN A 628 7.67 -5.29 -14.84
C ASN A 628 7.34 -5.21 -13.34
N PRO A 629 6.49 -6.09 -12.78
CA PRO A 629 6.20 -6.05 -11.34
C PRO A 629 7.44 -6.22 -10.47
N THR A 630 8.39 -7.04 -10.91
CA THR A 630 9.70 -7.21 -10.26
C THR A 630 10.82 -7.43 -11.27
N SER A 631 12.05 -7.67 -10.79
CA SER A 631 13.18 -8.00 -11.66
C SER A 631 13.00 -9.37 -12.31
N LYS A 632 13.21 -9.44 -13.64
CA LYS A 632 12.98 -10.66 -14.46
C LYS A 632 13.61 -11.94 -13.89
N GLY A 633 14.74 -11.83 -13.20
CA GLY A 633 15.43 -12.97 -12.58
C GLY A 633 14.65 -13.65 -11.45
N LYS A 634 13.74 -12.93 -10.76
CA LYS A 634 12.88 -13.48 -9.69
C LYS A 634 11.54 -14.05 -10.18
N ILE A 635 11.18 -13.85 -11.45
CA ILE A 635 9.92 -14.31 -12.02
C ILE A 635 10.12 -15.74 -12.53
N SER A 636 9.30 -16.69 -12.07
CA SER A 636 9.39 -18.07 -12.57
C SER A 636 8.97 -18.19 -14.03
N LYS A 637 9.61 -19.11 -14.76
CA LYS A 637 9.19 -19.53 -16.11
C LYS A 637 7.76 -20.09 -16.16
N LYS A 638 7.26 -20.60 -15.03
CA LYS A 638 5.92 -21.17 -14.89
C LYS A 638 4.83 -20.11 -14.64
N VAL A 639 5.24 -18.84 -14.52
CA VAL A 639 4.31 -17.71 -14.54
C VAL A 639 3.74 -17.57 -15.95
N LYS A 640 2.43 -17.75 -16.09
CA LYS A 640 1.71 -17.47 -17.33
C LYS A 640 1.23 -16.03 -17.31
N LYS A 641 1.32 -15.38 -18.47
CA LYS A 641 0.53 -14.18 -18.75
C LYS A 641 -0.89 -14.63 -19.08
N SER A 642 -1.86 -14.13 -18.36
CA SER A 642 -3.26 -14.19 -18.78
C SER A 642 -3.47 -13.45 -20.11
N SER A 643 -4.38 -13.96 -20.94
CA SER A 643 -4.94 -13.21 -22.07
C SER A 643 -5.59 -11.90 -21.59
N TRP A 644 -5.76 -10.93 -22.49
CA TRP A 644 -6.43 -9.68 -22.18
C TRP A 644 -7.95 -9.89 -22.05
N THR A 645 -8.48 -10.16 -20.85
CA THR A 645 -9.93 -10.00 -20.62
C THR A 645 -10.28 -8.54 -20.34
N PHE A 646 -11.54 -8.11 -20.47
CA PHE A 646 -11.97 -6.78 -20.00
C PHE A 646 -12.94 -6.74 -18.80
N PHE A 647 -13.25 -7.89 -18.20
CA PHE A 647 -13.94 -8.03 -16.90
C PHE A 647 -13.30 -7.30 -15.70
N GLY A 648 -14.13 -6.77 -14.81
CA GLY A 648 -13.76 -6.06 -13.58
C GLY A 648 -13.26 -4.62 -13.75
N ARG A 649 -13.01 -4.14 -14.98
CA ARG A 649 -12.46 -2.80 -15.24
C ARG A 649 -13.50 -1.76 -15.58
N GLU A 650 -13.09 -0.52 -15.30
CA GLU A 650 -13.69 0.68 -15.83
C GLU A 650 -12.64 1.34 -16.72
N LEU A 651 -12.98 1.66 -17.97
CA LEU A 651 -12.07 2.29 -18.94
C LEU A 651 -12.61 3.67 -19.27
N TRP A 652 -11.80 4.72 -19.14
CA TRP A 652 -12.25 6.11 -19.22
C TRP A 652 -11.47 6.89 -20.29
N THR A 653 -12.15 7.80 -20.97
CA THR A 653 -11.50 8.85 -21.76
C THR A 653 -11.26 10.09 -20.89
N LEU A 654 -10.06 10.22 -20.33
CA LEU A 654 -9.66 11.39 -19.50
C LEU A 654 -8.95 12.50 -20.28
N ARG A 655 -8.50 12.20 -21.50
CA ARG A 655 -7.70 13.10 -22.33
C ARG A 655 -8.31 13.23 -23.71
N PHE A 656 -8.34 14.46 -24.21
CA PHE A 656 -8.83 14.82 -25.53
C PHE A 656 -7.80 15.70 -26.22
N LYS A 657 -7.54 15.45 -27.50
CA LYS A 657 -6.69 16.31 -28.33
C LYS A 657 -7.53 17.51 -28.76
N LEU A 658 -6.96 18.71 -28.82
CA LEU A 658 -7.60 19.87 -29.45
C LEU A 658 -7.61 19.68 -30.97
N ASP A 659 -8.54 18.85 -31.45
CA ASP A 659 -8.76 18.55 -32.86
C ASP A 659 -10.27 18.47 -33.15
N GLN A 660 -10.77 19.38 -33.99
CA GLN A 660 -12.21 19.59 -34.16
C GLN A 660 -12.87 18.48 -35.02
N GLN A 661 -12.14 17.93 -35.99
CA GLN A 661 -12.66 16.87 -36.86
C GLN A 661 -12.89 15.60 -36.05
N ILE A 662 -11.89 15.26 -35.23
CA ILE A 662 -11.90 14.18 -34.25
C ILE A 662 -13.14 14.21 -33.35
N HIS A 663 -13.46 15.35 -32.74
CA HIS A 663 -14.61 15.45 -31.85
C HIS A 663 -15.95 15.37 -32.60
N LYS A 664 -16.04 15.96 -33.80
CA LYS A 664 -17.23 15.87 -34.66
C LYS A 664 -17.51 14.42 -35.10
N ASP A 665 -16.48 13.63 -35.37
CA ASP A 665 -16.66 12.22 -35.74
C ASP A 665 -17.01 11.33 -34.55
N ASN A 666 -16.44 11.61 -33.36
CA ASN A 666 -16.86 10.95 -32.11
C ASN A 666 -18.30 11.30 -31.71
N GLU A 667 -18.75 12.54 -31.93
CA GLU A 667 -20.15 12.94 -31.75
C GLU A 667 -21.08 12.15 -32.68
N LYS A 668 -20.76 12.07 -33.98
CA LYS A 668 -21.54 11.24 -34.94
C LYS A 668 -21.61 9.78 -34.52
N ALA A 669 -20.51 9.20 -34.04
CA ALA A 669 -20.50 7.82 -33.55
C ALA A 669 -21.47 7.61 -32.38
N ILE A 670 -21.54 8.56 -31.44
CA ILE A 670 -22.49 8.54 -30.31
C ILE A 670 -23.94 8.69 -30.77
N ILE A 671 -24.21 9.63 -31.69
CA ILE A 671 -25.55 9.82 -32.27
C ILE A 671 -26.02 8.55 -32.96
N ASN A 672 -25.19 7.98 -33.84
CA ASN A 672 -25.50 6.73 -34.55
C ASN A 672 -25.75 5.56 -33.60
N LEU A 673 -25.00 5.45 -32.49
CA LEU A 673 -25.23 4.44 -31.45
C LEU A 673 -26.63 4.58 -30.84
N ILE A 674 -27.04 5.80 -30.48
CA ILE A 674 -28.32 6.08 -29.84
C ILE A 674 -29.48 5.76 -30.78
N ASP A 675 -29.41 6.24 -32.01
CA ASP A 675 -30.45 6.05 -33.04
C ASP A 675 -30.54 4.56 -33.47
N GLU A 676 -29.44 3.82 -33.45
CA GLU A 676 -29.43 2.36 -33.67
C GLU A 676 -30.00 1.57 -32.48
N CYS A 677 -29.83 2.03 -31.24
CA CYS A 677 -30.46 1.39 -30.07
C CYS A 677 -31.99 1.49 -30.11
N GLU A 678 -32.53 2.62 -30.57
CA GLU A 678 -33.99 2.82 -30.71
C GLU A 678 -34.58 1.99 -31.86
N SER A 679 -33.89 1.94 -33.00
CA SER A 679 -34.40 1.21 -34.18
C SER A 679 -34.25 -0.32 -34.10
N SER A 680 -33.36 -0.84 -33.25
CA SER A 680 -33.04 -2.29 -33.19
C SER A 680 -33.81 -3.10 -32.14
N THR A 681 -34.58 -2.47 -31.24
CA THR A 681 -35.13 -3.14 -30.04
C THR A 681 -36.65 -3.33 -30.03
N GLN A 682 -37.10 -4.59 -29.99
CA GLN A 682 -38.45 -4.99 -29.58
C GLN A 682 -38.65 -4.98 -28.04
N SER A 683 -37.77 -4.29 -27.30
CA SER A 683 -37.59 -4.43 -25.86
C SER A 683 -37.56 -3.09 -25.13
N HIS A 684 -38.49 -2.91 -24.19
CA HIS A 684 -38.52 -1.92 -23.10
C HIS A 684 -37.55 -0.72 -23.16
N PHE A 685 -37.87 0.26 -24.02
CA PHE A 685 -37.25 1.59 -24.02
C PHE A 685 -37.67 2.39 -22.76
N VAL A 686 -37.10 2.06 -21.61
CA VAL A 686 -37.47 2.64 -20.30
C VAL A 686 -36.65 3.91 -20.04
N TYR A 687 -37.14 5.03 -20.57
CA TYR A 687 -36.69 6.36 -20.19
C TYR A 687 -36.95 6.60 -18.68
N LYS A 688 -35.94 6.31 -17.85
CA LYS A 688 -35.92 6.69 -16.42
C LYS A 688 -34.95 7.87 -16.25
N LYS A 689 -35.46 9.10 -16.35
CA LYS A 689 -34.70 10.30 -15.97
C LYS A 689 -34.39 10.26 -14.47
N ARG A 690 -33.15 9.90 -14.11
CA ARG A 690 -32.70 9.77 -12.71
C ARG A 690 -31.25 10.21 -12.58
N ARG A 691 -30.89 10.87 -11.47
CA ARG A 691 -29.53 11.41 -11.25
C ARG A 691 -29.02 12.24 -12.46
N ASN A 692 -29.90 12.97 -13.15
CA ASN A 692 -29.67 13.67 -14.42
C ASN A 692 -29.20 12.79 -15.61
N ALA A 693 -29.35 11.48 -15.55
CA ALA A 693 -29.03 10.56 -16.63
C ALA A 693 -30.26 10.05 -17.41
N HIS A 694 -30.01 9.63 -18.64
CA HIS A 694 -30.91 8.82 -19.47
C HIS A 694 -30.35 7.42 -19.61
N ILE A 695 -31.19 6.39 -19.51
CA ILE A 695 -30.74 4.99 -19.44
C ILE A 695 -31.45 4.19 -20.52
N ILE A 696 -30.68 3.43 -21.28
CA ILE A 696 -31.13 2.44 -22.27
C ILE A 696 -30.67 1.08 -21.73
N LYS A 697 -31.57 0.09 -21.68
CA LYS A 697 -31.28 -1.23 -21.08
C LYS A 697 -31.29 -2.34 -22.12
N ASP A 698 -30.61 -3.43 -21.80
CA ASP A 698 -30.66 -4.71 -22.54
C ASP A 698 -30.16 -4.65 -24.01
N ILE A 699 -29.21 -3.75 -24.30
CA ILE A 699 -28.62 -3.56 -25.64
C ILE A 699 -27.65 -4.68 -25.99
N GLY A 700 -27.79 -5.26 -27.19
CA GLY A 700 -26.89 -6.30 -27.68
C GLY A 700 -25.46 -5.79 -27.95
N PHE A 701 -24.44 -6.51 -27.48
CA PHE A 701 -23.02 -6.15 -27.59
C PHE A 701 -22.53 -5.84 -29.02
N LYS A 702 -23.19 -6.35 -30.07
CA LYS A 702 -22.86 -6.07 -31.47
C LYS A 702 -23.07 -4.60 -31.87
N VAL A 703 -24.09 -3.94 -31.29
CA VAL A 703 -24.32 -2.50 -31.49
C VAL A 703 -23.17 -1.70 -30.84
N LEU A 704 -22.72 -2.14 -29.66
CA LEU A 704 -21.57 -1.54 -28.99
C LEU A 704 -20.25 -1.75 -29.75
N LEU A 705 -19.99 -2.93 -30.33
CA LEU A 705 -18.80 -3.17 -31.16
C LEU A 705 -18.73 -2.17 -32.32
N LYS A 706 -19.83 -2.04 -33.07
CA LYS A 706 -19.95 -1.08 -34.17
C LYS A 706 -19.74 0.37 -33.72
N PHE A 707 -20.21 0.74 -32.53
CA PHE A 707 -19.90 2.04 -31.93
C PHE A 707 -18.40 2.20 -31.66
N LEU A 708 -17.76 1.24 -30.98
CA LEU A 708 -16.34 1.30 -30.64
C LEU A 708 -15.45 1.34 -31.90
N ASP A 709 -15.87 0.69 -32.99
CA ASP A 709 -15.17 0.74 -34.27
C ASP A 709 -15.17 2.14 -34.92
N ASN A 710 -16.25 2.89 -34.74
CA ASN A 710 -16.39 4.26 -35.27
C ASN A 710 -15.92 5.35 -34.28
N TYR A 711 -15.75 5.03 -33.00
CA TYR A 711 -15.28 5.97 -31.99
C TYR A 711 -13.73 6.01 -31.94
N ASN A 712 -13.17 7.20 -32.05
CA ASN A 712 -11.74 7.41 -32.13
C ASN A 712 -11.09 7.67 -30.76
N PHE A 713 -10.16 6.78 -30.39
CA PHE A 713 -9.47 6.74 -29.11
C PHE A 713 -8.02 7.26 -29.23
N HIS A 714 -7.87 8.57 -29.39
CA HIS A 714 -6.56 9.24 -29.58
C HIS A 714 -5.50 8.95 -28.53
N PHE A 715 -5.93 8.62 -27.32
CA PHE A 715 -5.06 8.17 -26.25
C PHE A 715 -5.42 6.73 -25.90
N HIS A 716 -4.39 5.88 -25.79
CA HIS A 716 -4.53 4.44 -25.53
C HIS A 716 -5.27 3.66 -26.63
N GLU A 717 -5.04 3.99 -27.91
CA GLU A 717 -5.63 3.27 -29.06
C GLU A 717 -5.42 1.75 -28.97
N ASP A 718 -4.21 1.30 -28.65
CA ASP A 718 -3.89 -0.13 -28.41
C ASP A 718 -4.76 -0.77 -27.33
N LEU A 719 -5.07 -0.04 -26.25
CA LEU A 719 -5.93 -0.54 -25.17
C LEU A 719 -7.35 -0.76 -25.69
N PHE A 720 -7.93 0.21 -26.39
CA PHE A 720 -9.29 0.10 -26.92
C PHE A 720 -9.40 -0.87 -28.10
N ASN A 721 -8.36 -1.04 -28.91
CA ASN A 721 -8.30 -2.13 -29.90
C ASN A 721 -8.28 -3.51 -29.21
N ASN A 722 -7.60 -3.66 -28.08
CA ASN A 722 -7.71 -4.88 -27.27
C ASN A 722 -9.12 -5.06 -26.65
N VAL A 723 -9.83 -3.97 -26.28
CA VAL A 723 -11.23 -4.04 -25.82
C VAL A 723 -12.15 -4.58 -26.92
N LYS A 724 -12.04 -4.06 -28.14
CA LYS A 724 -12.81 -4.53 -29.30
C LYS A 724 -12.61 -6.02 -29.52
N ASN A 725 -11.34 -6.45 -29.55
CA ASN A 725 -10.98 -7.86 -29.69
C ASN A 725 -11.63 -8.72 -28.59
N PHE A 726 -11.54 -8.32 -27.32
CA PHE A 726 -12.19 -9.05 -26.21
C PHE A 726 -13.72 -9.10 -26.31
N ILE A 727 -14.38 -7.99 -26.64
CA ILE A 727 -15.84 -7.96 -26.79
C ILE A 727 -16.27 -8.87 -27.95
N ASN A 728 -15.42 -9.01 -28.98
CA ASN A 728 -15.67 -9.89 -30.11
C ASN A 728 -15.32 -11.38 -29.83
N THR A 729 -14.21 -11.69 -29.14
CA THR A 729 -13.77 -13.08 -28.91
C THR A 729 -14.32 -13.69 -27.63
N ASP A 730 -14.27 -12.98 -26.52
CA ASP A 730 -14.49 -13.57 -25.20
C ASP A 730 -15.96 -13.46 -24.81
N LEU A 731 -16.61 -12.32 -25.08
CA LEU A 731 -18.04 -12.17 -24.79
C LEU A 731 -18.94 -13.00 -25.72
N GLU A 732 -18.52 -13.36 -26.93
CA GLU A 732 -19.25 -14.33 -27.76
C GLU A 732 -19.26 -15.73 -27.14
N ASN A 733 -18.19 -16.11 -26.43
CA ASN A 733 -17.98 -17.44 -25.83
C ASN A 733 -18.44 -17.58 -24.37
N ILE A 734 -18.94 -16.50 -23.75
CA ILE A 734 -19.33 -16.45 -22.32
C ILE A 734 -20.87 -16.35 -22.16
N ASP A 735 -21.34 -16.51 -20.91
CA ASP A 735 -22.75 -16.46 -20.50
C ASP A 735 -23.57 -15.32 -21.16
N SER A 736 -24.84 -15.62 -21.42
CA SER A 736 -25.79 -14.73 -22.09
C SER A 736 -25.92 -13.34 -21.45
N ILE A 737 -25.73 -13.22 -20.13
CA ILE A 737 -25.88 -11.96 -19.39
C ILE A 737 -24.86 -10.87 -19.77
N PHE A 738 -23.69 -11.25 -20.29
CA PHE A 738 -22.68 -10.30 -20.78
C PHE A 738 -22.92 -9.81 -22.21
N LYS A 739 -23.78 -10.51 -22.95
CA LYS A 739 -24.16 -10.14 -24.32
C LYS A 739 -25.15 -8.97 -24.34
N THR A 740 -25.74 -8.64 -23.19
CA THR A 740 -26.61 -7.50 -22.94
C THR A 740 -25.92 -6.42 -22.10
N TRP A 741 -25.92 -5.18 -22.59
CA TRP A 741 -25.34 -4.00 -21.95
C TRP A 741 -26.43 -3.00 -21.55
N ASN A 742 -26.19 -2.25 -20.48
CA ASN A 742 -26.89 -0.99 -20.25
C ASN A 742 -26.06 0.16 -20.85
N ILE A 743 -26.72 1.22 -21.31
CA ILE A 743 -26.09 2.47 -21.74
C ILE A 743 -26.70 3.60 -20.92
N ALA A 744 -25.88 4.48 -20.34
CA ALA A 744 -26.32 5.64 -19.60
C ALA A 744 -25.72 6.92 -20.19
N ILE A 745 -26.56 7.87 -20.60
CA ILE A 745 -26.11 9.21 -20.98
C ILE A 745 -26.21 10.08 -19.73
N LYS A 746 -25.09 10.29 -19.04
CA LYS A 746 -25.02 10.95 -17.75
C LYS A 746 -24.92 12.46 -17.93
N GLY A 747 -26.04 13.14 -17.72
CA GLY A 747 -26.10 14.59 -17.76
C GLY A 747 -25.67 15.28 -16.45
N GLY A 748 -25.33 16.56 -16.58
CA GLY A 748 -24.95 17.46 -15.49
C GLY A 748 -26.07 18.42 -15.12
N SER A 749 -25.69 19.65 -14.76
CA SER A 749 -26.57 20.74 -14.35
C SER A 749 -26.73 21.85 -15.40
N TYR A 750 -25.86 21.87 -16.43
CA TYR A 750 -25.52 23.01 -17.28
C TYR A 750 -26.46 23.17 -18.51
N LEU A 751 -25.93 23.46 -19.70
CA LEU A 751 -26.70 23.67 -20.93
C LEU A 751 -27.47 22.41 -21.36
N LYS A 752 -28.60 22.57 -22.04
CA LYS A 752 -29.33 21.45 -22.66
C LYS A 752 -28.89 21.28 -24.11
N ARG A 753 -28.71 20.03 -24.54
CA ARG A 753 -28.44 19.62 -25.92
C ARG A 753 -29.19 18.33 -26.23
N ASP A 754 -29.56 18.16 -27.49
CA ASP A 754 -30.13 16.92 -27.99
C ASP A 754 -29.00 16.03 -28.55
N ILE A 755 -29.03 14.73 -28.26
CA ILE A 755 -27.98 13.78 -28.66
C ILE A 755 -28.68 12.60 -29.35
N GLY A 756 -28.69 12.62 -30.69
CA GLY A 756 -29.55 11.74 -31.48
C GLY A 756 -31.01 11.96 -31.09
N THR A 757 -31.75 10.87 -30.93
CA THR A 757 -33.14 10.92 -30.46
C THR A 757 -33.32 11.24 -28.97
N VAL A 758 -32.26 11.25 -28.16
CA VAL A 758 -32.36 11.62 -26.74
C VAL A 758 -32.30 13.14 -26.58
N LEU A 759 -33.49 13.73 -26.38
CA LEU A 759 -33.66 15.17 -26.26
C LEU A 759 -33.38 15.71 -24.84
N ASN A 760 -33.01 16.99 -24.76
CA ASN A 760 -32.86 17.79 -23.54
C ASN A 760 -31.83 17.22 -22.53
N VAL A 761 -30.75 16.61 -23.00
CA VAL A 761 -29.64 16.16 -22.15
C VAL A 761 -28.89 17.36 -21.60
N LYS A 762 -28.70 17.41 -20.28
CA LYS A 762 -27.88 18.45 -19.65
C LYS A 762 -26.40 18.14 -19.80
N THR A 763 -25.60 19.06 -20.31
CA THR A 763 -24.14 18.94 -20.34
C THR A 763 -23.54 19.04 -18.94
N MET A 764 -22.34 18.48 -18.79
CA MET A 764 -21.55 18.45 -17.56
C MET A 764 -20.50 19.56 -17.56
N ASN A 765 -20.28 20.15 -16.39
CA ASN A 765 -19.10 20.99 -16.15
C ASN A 765 -17.88 20.07 -15.92
N ARG A 766 -16.84 20.19 -16.75
CA ARG A 766 -15.52 19.57 -16.51
C ARG A 766 -14.42 20.56 -16.85
N THR A 767 -13.50 20.76 -15.92
CA THR A 767 -12.38 21.69 -16.06
C THR A 767 -11.11 20.95 -16.45
N LYS A 768 -10.28 21.56 -17.30
CA LYS A 768 -8.95 21.00 -17.60
C LYS A 768 -7.96 21.32 -16.49
N ILE A 769 -6.96 20.47 -16.28
CA ILE A 769 -5.75 20.82 -15.52
C ILE A 769 -4.72 21.50 -16.45
N GLN A 770 -3.70 22.12 -15.85
CA GLN A 770 -2.52 22.53 -16.62
C GLN A 770 -1.72 21.29 -17.04
N ASN A 771 -1.61 21.09 -18.35
CA ASN A 771 -0.65 20.18 -18.95
C ASN A 771 0.57 21.02 -19.33
N GLY A 772 1.69 20.77 -18.64
CA GLY A 772 3.02 21.34 -18.92
C GLY A 772 3.06 22.83 -19.30
N THR A 773 4.00 23.13 -20.20
CA THR A 773 4.19 24.41 -20.88
C THR A 773 4.64 24.23 -22.33
N SER A 774 4.68 22.99 -22.85
CA SER A 774 5.06 22.72 -24.25
C SER A 774 3.88 22.97 -25.20
N GLU A 775 4.15 23.29 -26.47
CA GLU A 775 3.09 23.49 -27.47
C GLU A 775 2.18 22.26 -27.67
N ASP A 776 2.72 21.05 -27.46
CA ASP A 776 1.95 19.82 -27.61
C ASP A 776 1.10 19.53 -26.36
N ASP A 777 1.58 19.86 -25.14
CA ASP A 777 0.75 19.82 -23.93
C ASP A 777 -0.43 20.79 -24.01
N LEU A 778 -0.21 21.98 -24.59
CA LEU A 778 -1.26 22.98 -24.80
C LEU A 778 -2.36 22.50 -25.77
N LYS A 779 -2.06 21.51 -26.62
CA LYS A 779 -3.02 20.85 -27.52
C LYS A 779 -3.77 19.68 -26.86
N ILE A 780 -3.63 19.48 -25.55
CA ILE A 780 -4.30 18.40 -24.79
C ILE A 780 -5.20 18.98 -23.71
N ILE A 781 -6.47 18.58 -23.74
CA ILE A 781 -7.41 18.71 -22.62
C ILE A 781 -7.26 17.47 -21.75
N ASP A 782 -6.78 17.61 -20.52
CA ASP A 782 -6.82 16.56 -19.51
C ASP A 782 -7.81 16.97 -18.40
N ILE A 783 -8.92 16.23 -18.28
CA ILE A 783 -9.93 16.49 -17.24
C ILE A 783 -9.62 15.77 -15.92
N LYS A 784 -8.63 14.87 -15.91
CA LYS A 784 -8.13 14.06 -14.77
C LYS A 784 -9.12 13.06 -14.15
N SER A 785 -10.41 13.35 -14.18
CA SER A 785 -11.49 12.48 -13.70
C SER A 785 -12.78 12.78 -14.46
N LEU A 786 -13.51 11.72 -14.82
CA LEU A 786 -14.80 11.82 -15.50
C LEU A 786 -15.96 11.43 -14.59
N THR A 787 -15.70 10.61 -13.56
CA THR A 787 -16.69 9.79 -12.84
C THR A 787 -16.58 9.86 -11.32
N SER A 788 -17.72 9.82 -10.65
CA SER A 788 -17.88 9.49 -9.24
C SER A 788 -18.18 7.98 -9.03
N PRO A 789 -18.02 7.43 -7.82
CA PRO A 789 -18.52 6.09 -7.48
C PRO A 789 -20.02 5.90 -7.74
N ASP A 790 -20.82 6.94 -7.51
CA ASP A 790 -22.27 6.96 -7.67
C ASP A 790 -22.75 6.91 -9.12
N ASP A 791 -21.91 7.28 -10.09
CA ASP A 791 -22.21 7.15 -11.51
C ASP A 791 -22.28 5.69 -11.95
N LEU A 792 -21.63 4.77 -11.24
CA LEU A 792 -21.80 3.34 -11.48
C LEU A 792 -23.24 2.92 -11.14
N LEU A 793 -23.81 3.43 -10.05
CA LEU A 793 -25.17 3.09 -9.58
C LEU A 793 -26.31 3.67 -10.44
N VAL A 794 -25.99 4.37 -11.53
CA VAL A 794 -26.96 5.08 -12.37
C VAL A 794 -28.07 4.18 -12.92
N ASP A 795 -27.81 2.89 -13.13
CA ASP A 795 -28.75 1.92 -13.71
C ASP A 795 -29.57 1.10 -12.68
N ILE A 796 -29.35 1.34 -11.38
CA ILE A 796 -30.03 0.71 -10.24
C ILE A 796 -31.29 1.49 -9.82
N ASP A 797 -32.29 0.81 -9.26
CA ASP A 797 -33.47 1.48 -8.72
C ASP A 797 -33.18 2.07 -7.32
N GLN A 798 -33.60 3.33 -7.04
CA GLN A 798 -33.19 4.06 -5.84
C GLN A 798 -33.61 3.39 -4.52
N LYS A 799 -34.67 2.57 -4.54
CA LYS A 799 -35.08 1.74 -3.40
C LYS A 799 -33.98 0.75 -3.01
N ASP A 800 -33.38 0.10 -4.00
CA ASP A 800 -32.37 -0.94 -3.84
C ASP A 800 -31.04 -0.35 -3.38
N ILE A 801 -30.74 0.89 -3.82
CA ILE A 801 -29.62 1.70 -3.31
C ILE A 801 -29.84 2.04 -1.83
N ASN A 802 -31.03 2.50 -1.42
CA ASN A 802 -31.31 2.79 -0.02
C ASN A 802 -31.17 1.53 0.86
N GLU A 803 -31.67 0.38 0.41
CA GLU A 803 -31.50 -0.92 1.10
C GLU A 803 -30.01 -1.32 1.20
N TRP A 804 -29.22 -1.08 0.15
CA TRP A 804 -27.77 -1.29 0.19
C TRP A 804 -27.08 -0.32 1.16
N ASP A 805 -27.53 0.92 1.22
CA ASP A 805 -26.93 1.98 2.03
C ASP A 805 -27.09 1.74 3.54
N GLU A 806 -28.15 1.05 3.95
CA GLU A 806 -28.39 0.62 5.33
C GLU A 806 -27.72 -0.72 5.69
N SER A 807 -27.21 -1.47 4.69
CA SER A 807 -26.71 -2.83 4.89
C SER A 807 -25.40 -2.92 5.69
N GLU A 808 -25.29 -3.95 6.54
CA GLU A 808 -24.02 -4.34 7.20
C GLU A 808 -22.93 -4.71 6.18
N GLU A 809 -23.32 -5.16 4.98
CA GLU A 809 -22.38 -5.49 3.91
C GLU A 809 -21.67 -4.26 3.36
N LYS A 810 -22.39 -3.13 3.16
CA LYS A 810 -21.77 -1.84 2.80
C LYS A 810 -20.81 -1.35 3.88
N LYS A 811 -21.15 -1.49 5.16
CA LYS A 811 -20.30 -1.01 6.28
C LYS A 811 -18.90 -1.62 6.26
N LYS A 812 -18.76 -2.88 5.83
CA LYS A 812 -17.46 -3.57 5.69
C LYS A 812 -16.49 -2.91 4.70
N PHE A 813 -17.00 -2.16 3.71
CA PHE A 813 -16.14 -1.47 2.74
C PHE A 813 -15.56 -0.15 3.28
N GLY A 814 -16.09 0.39 4.40
CA GLY A 814 -15.60 1.63 5.01
C GLY A 814 -15.49 2.79 4.01
N LYS A 815 -14.26 3.24 3.73
CA LYS A 815 -13.96 4.34 2.78
C LYS A 815 -13.90 3.89 1.30
N GLN A 816 -14.01 2.60 0.98
CA GLN A 816 -13.91 2.05 -0.38
C GLN A 816 -15.22 2.18 -1.18
N LEU A 817 -15.72 3.41 -1.32
CA LEU A 817 -17.03 3.72 -1.92
C LEU A 817 -17.22 3.12 -3.32
N ARG A 818 -16.16 3.06 -4.13
CA ARG A 818 -16.22 2.52 -5.50
C ARG A 818 -16.39 1.00 -5.55
N SER A 819 -15.69 0.27 -4.68
CA SER A 819 -15.83 -1.19 -4.57
C SER A 819 -17.19 -1.57 -3.97
N ALA A 820 -17.69 -0.79 -3.01
CA ALA A 820 -19.07 -0.91 -2.52
C ALA A 820 -20.12 -0.67 -3.62
N ALA A 821 -19.93 0.36 -4.47
CA ALA A 821 -20.83 0.63 -5.59
C ALA A 821 -20.86 -0.52 -6.62
N LYS A 822 -19.70 -1.10 -6.95
CA LYS A 822 -19.64 -2.31 -7.79
C LYS A 822 -20.42 -3.48 -7.20
N LYS A 823 -20.25 -3.75 -5.89
CA LYS A 823 -20.92 -4.85 -5.21
C LYS A 823 -22.44 -4.67 -5.16
N CYS A 824 -22.92 -3.44 -4.95
CA CYS A 824 -24.33 -3.09 -5.06
C CYS A 824 -24.92 -3.44 -6.44
N ARG A 825 -24.26 -3.05 -7.54
CA ARG A 825 -24.73 -3.40 -8.90
C ARG A 825 -24.75 -4.91 -9.13
N GLU A 826 -23.71 -5.61 -8.70
CA GLU A 826 -23.62 -7.07 -8.80
C GLU A 826 -24.77 -7.76 -8.05
N LYS A 827 -25.15 -7.27 -6.86
CA LYS A 827 -26.27 -7.80 -6.06
C LYS A 827 -27.61 -7.71 -6.81
N TYR A 828 -27.91 -6.59 -7.49
CA TYR A 828 -29.24 -6.32 -8.05
C TYR A 828 -29.38 -6.53 -9.57
N LEU A 829 -28.32 -6.34 -10.36
CA LEU A 829 -28.33 -6.55 -11.82
C LEU A 829 -27.50 -7.76 -12.25
N GLY A 830 -26.83 -8.43 -11.32
CA GLY A 830 -25.80 -9.41 -11.66
C GLY A 830 -24.60 -8.74 -12.35
N PRO A 831 -23.78 -9.52 -13.08
CA PRO A 831 -22.61 -9.03 -13.77
C PRO A 831 -22.96 -8.36 -15.10
N ARG A 832 -23.79 -7.31 -15.07
CA ARG A 832 -24.23 -6.58 -16.28
C ARG A 832 -23.29 -5.42 -16.68
N PRO A 833 -22.68 -5.46 -17.89
CA PRO A 833 -21.87 -4.35 -18.42
C PRO A 833 -22.64 -3.04 -18.59
N LEU A 834 -21.91 -1.92 -18.48
CA LEU A 834 -22.46 -0.56 -18.60
C LEU A 834 -21.50 0.33 -19.41
N LEU A 835 -22.02 0.97 -20.46
CA LEU A 835 -21.40 2.13 -21.10
C LEU A 835 -22.01 3.40 -20.49
N ILE A 836 -21.20 4.35 -20.02
CA ILE A 836 -21.66 5.68 -19.62
C ILE A 836 -21.07 6.73 -20.56
N ILE A 837 -21.91 7.59 -21.11
CA ILE A 837 -21.57 8.69 -22.02
C ILE A 837 -21.77 10.01 -21.28
N TYR A 838 -20.77 10.88 -21.32
CA TYR A 838 -20.67 12.14 -20.60
C TYR A 838 -20.58 13.31 -21.60
N PRO A 839 -21.68 14.00 -21.92
CA PRO A 839 -21.62 15.23 -22.71
C PRO A 839 -21.03 16.37 -21.86
N ILE A 840 -19.82 16.81 -22.18
CA ILE A 840 -19.08 17.85 -21.48
C ILE A 840 -19.29 19.18 -22.19
N SER A 841 -19.67 20.23 -21.46
CA SER A 841 -19.99 21.52 -22.05
C SER A 841 -18.74 22.25 -22.54
N LYS A 842 -18.82 22.90 -23.71
CA LYS A 842 -17.79 23.85 -24.17
C LYS A 842 -17.56 25.02 -23.22
N ASP A 843 -18.62 25.42 -22.52
CA ASP A 843 -18.65 26.55 -21.59
C ASP A 843 -18.26 26.13 -20.15
N SER A 844 -17.64 24.95 -20.00
CA SER A 844 -17.16 24.42 -18.72
C SER A 844 -16.02 25.26 -18.14
N LYS A 845 -16.16 25.63 -16.87
CA LYS A 845 -15.28 26.53 -16.13
C LYS A 845 -15.25 26.15 -14.64
N PRO A 846 -14.17 26.48 -13.91
CA PRO A 846 -14.14 26.32 -12.45
C PRO A 846 -15.29 27.10 -11.78
N ASP A 847 -15.87 26.53 -10.71
CA ASP A 847 -16.92 27.19 -9.93
C ASP A 847 -16.35 28.30 -9.02
N GLU A 848 -15.09 28.17 -8.58
CA GLU A 848 -14.27 29.19 -7.90
C GLU A 848 -12.96 29.48 -8.66
N GLU A 849 -12.24 30.57 -8.31
CA GLU A 849 -10.90 30.86 -8.85
C GLU A 849 -9.85 29.82 -8.39
N SER A 850 -9.79 28.69 -9.11
CA SER A 850 -8.81 27.64 -8.91
C SER A 850 -7.47 27.99 -9.56
N THR A 851 -6.36 27.77 -8.84
CA THR A 851 -5.00 27.85 -9.39
C THR A 851 -4.59 26.59 -10.16
N THR A 852 -5.36 25.50 -10.07
CA THR A 852 -5.02 24.18 -10.64
C THR A 852 -5.99 23.72 -11.73
N ARG A 853 -7.19 24.33 -11.82
CA ARG A 853 -8.24 24.02 -12.79
C ARG A 853 -8.57 25.23 -13.67
N PHE A 854 -8.78 24.98 -14.96
CA PHE A 854 -8.98 26.01 -15.98
C PHE A 854 -10.23 25.75 -16.82
N LYS A 855 -10.68 26.77 -17.57
CA LYS A 855 -11.70 26.61 -18.61
C LYS A 855 -11.30 25.46 -19.54
N LEU A 856 -12.25 24.64 -19.96
CA LEU A 856 -11.99 23.47 -20.81
C LEU A 856 -11.25 23.82 -22.11
N PHE A 857 -11.55 24.99 -22.69
CA PHE A 857 -11.00 25.50 -23.95
C PHE A 857 -10.23 26.84 -23.80
N SER A 858 -9.36 26.99 -22.79
CA SER A 858 -8.35 28.08 -22.77
C SER A 858 -6.99 27.61 -23.32
N LYS A 859 -6.08 28.53 -23.65
CA LYS A 859 -4.66 28.17 -23.83
C LYS A 859 -3.99 27.99 -22.46
N THR A 860 -3.85 29.06 -21.68
CA THR A 860 -3.30 29.03 -20.30
C THR A 860 -4.09 29.95 -19.34
N GLN A 861 -3.50 30.41 -18.23
CA GLN A 861 -4.16 31.08 -17.09
C GLN A 861 -4.98 32.35 -17.42
N LYS A 862 -4.69 33.07 -18.51
CA LYS A 862 -5.27 34.40 -18.78
C LYS A 862 -5.67 34.71 -20.22
N GLU A 863 -5.49 33.79 -21.17
CA GLU A 863 -5.81 34.04 -22.59
C GLU A 863 -6.86 33.06 -23.13
N ASP A 864 -7.92 33.64 -23.71
CA ASP A 864 -8.83 32.95 -24.62
C ASP A 864 -8.09 32.66 -25.95
N LEU A 865 -8.65 31.77 -26.78
CA LEU A 865 -8.01 31.22 -27.99
C LEU A 865 -7.72 32.26 -29.09
N GLY A 866 -6.64 33.04 -28.95
CA GLY A 866 -5.97 33.70 -30.06
C GLY A 866 -5.04 32.72 -30.77
N ASP A 867 -5.10 32.64 -32.10
CA ASP A 867 -4.23 31.83 -32.98
C ASP A 867 -4.22 30.31 -32.70
N LEU A 868 -5.40 29.70 -32.73
CA LEU A 868 -5.62 28.30 -33.16
C LEU A 868 -6.93 28.29 -33.95
N ASP A 869 -6.96 27.68 -35.14
CA ASP A 869 -8.20 27.43 -35.92
C ASP A 869 -9.03 26.34 -35.22
N TYR A 870 -9.62 26.69 -34.07
CA TYR A 870 -10.34 25.77 -33.21
C TYR A 870 -11.55 26.47 -32.56
N GLU A 871 -12.73 26.18 -33.07
CA GLU A 871 -14.00 26.65 -32.51
C GLU A 871 -14.44 25.75 -31.33
N PRO A 872 -14.61 26.28 -30.10
CA PRO A 872 -15.07 25.50 -28.95
C PRO A 872 -16.46 24.89 -29.16
N HIS A 873 -16.60 23.61 -28.87
CA HIS A 873 -17.82 22.81 -29.01
C HIS A 873 -17.88 21.74 -27.91
N ASP A 874 -19.07 21.22 -27.60
CA ASP A 874 -19.21 20.19 -26.57
C ASP A 874 -18.46 18.93 -26.98
N ILE A 875 -17.82 18.27 -26.02
CA ILE A 875 -17.04 17.04 -26.24
C ILE A 875 -17.63 15.91 -25.41
N PHE A 876 -17.41 14.68 -25.84
CA PHE A 876 -18.02 13.52 -25.20
C PHE A 876 -16.95 12.66 -24.56
N GLY A 877 -17.03 12.47 -23.25
CA GLY A 877 -16.28 11.44 -22.55
C GLY A 877 -17.08 10.14 -22.50
N ILE A 878 -16.40 8.99 -22.53
CA ILE A 878 -17.04 7.69 -22.33
C ILE A 878 -16.37 6.86 -21.24
N VAL A 879 -17.16 5.95 -20.66
CA VAL A 879 -16.75 5.02 -19.62
C VAL A 879 -17.32 3.64 -19.91
N LEU A 880 -16.45 2.65 -20.10
CA LEU A 880 -16.84 1.24 -20.21
C LEU A 880 -16.62 0.55 -18.86
N ALA A 881 -17.69 0.30 -18.12
CA ALA A 881 -17.69 -0.43 -16.86
C ALA A 881 -18.13 -1.88 -17.09
N ILE A 882 -17.16 -2.80 -17.16
CA ILE A 882 -17.39 -4.21 -17.41
C ILE A 882 -17.19 -4.95 -16.07
N PRO A 883 -18.23 -5.61 -15.51
CA PRO A 883 -18.14 -6.31 -14.23
C PRO A 883 -17.38 -7.64 -14.34
N THR A 884 -17.26 -8.33 -13.22
CA THR A 884 -16.59 -9.64 -13.10
C THR A 884 -17.62 -10.77 -13.16
N PRO A 885 -17.43 -11.84 -13.96
CA PRO A 885 -18.36 -12.96 -13.98
C PRO A 885 -18.38 -13.76 -12.67
N PRO A 886 -19.51 -14.39 -12.32
CA PRO A 886 -19.59 -15.27 -11.16
C PRO A 886 -18.63 -16.43 -11.40
N ASN A 887 -17.79 -16.75 -10.42
CA ASN A 887 -16.71 -17.75 -10.50
C ASN A 887 -15.54 -17.41 -11.46
N PHE A 888 -15.50 -16.23 -12.08
CA PHE A 888 -14.38 -15.82 -12.94
C PHE A 888 -13.55 -14.75 -12.26
N ILE A 889 -12.43 -15.15 -11.65
CA ILE A 889 -11.45 -14.17 -11.16
C ILE A 889 -10.82 -13.49 -12.38
N SER A 890 -10.91 -12.16 -12.45
CA SER A 890 -10.60 -11.37 -13.65
C SER A 890 -9.11 -11.42 -14.00
N ASN A 891 -8.73 -12.43 -14.80
CA ASN A 891 -7.40 -12.65 -15.36
C ASN A 891 -7.17 -11.72 -16.55
N ARG A 892 -6.11 -10.90 -16.56
CA ARG A 892 -5.95 -9.84 -17.59
C ARG A 892 -4.61 -9.10 -17.50
N ASN A 893 -3.66 -9.45 -18.38
CA ASN A 893 -2.29 -8.92 -18.38
C ASN A 893 -1.66 -9.03 -16.98
N SER A 894 -2.01 -10.11 -16.29
CA SER A 894 -1.58 -10.43 -14.94
C SER A 894 -0.65 -11.63 -14.99
N LEU A 895 0.39 -11.57 -14.17
CA LEU A 895 1.30 -12.66 -13.93
C LEU A 895 0.67 -13.53 -12.84
N GLY A 896 0.28 -14.74 -13.22
CA GLY A 896 -0.21 -15.79 -12.32
C GLY A 896 0.66 -17.03 -12.46
N LEU A 897 0.88 -17.74 -11.35
CA LEU A 897 1.56 -19.03 -11.38
C LEU A 897 0.63 -20.11 -11.95
N ASP A 898 1.13 -20.92 -12.88
CA ASP A 898 0.50 -22.19 -13.18
C ASP A 898 0.81 -23.18 -12.03
N LEU A 899 -0.17 -23.44 -11.16
CA LEU A 899 -0.01 -24.38 -10.05
C LEU A 899 -0.07 -25.85 -10.51
N ASN A 900 -0.55 -26.12 -11.73
CA ASN A 900 -0.81 -27.47 -12.22
C ASN A 900 0.37 -28.10 -12.99
N ASN A 901 1.41 -27.33 -13.33
CA ASN A 901 2.59 -27.80 -14.09
C ASN A 901 3.91 -27.41 -13.43
#